data_AF-A0A090Q3F0-F1
#
_entry.id   AF-A0A090Q3F0-F1
#
_cell.length_a   1.000
_cell.length_b   1.000
_cell.length_c   1.000
_cell.angle_alpha   90.00
_cell.angle_beta   90.00
_cell.angle_gamma   90.00
#
_symmetry.space_group_name_H-M   'P 1'
#
loop_
_entity.id
_entity.type
_entity.pdbx_description
1 polymer ?
#
loop_
_entity_poly.entity_id
_entity_poly.type
_entity_poly.pdbx_seq_one_letter_code
_entity_poly.pdbx_strand_id
1 'polypeptide(L)'
;MTIDEIYKKEEISVRSYHVCKYNDLNSISDLKKYYYKNKSFEKLRNCGRKSNKELIDICSKYSDDYGVNNDIEVKNENPLKNIISNLTRVQREVINSFIFVNTNSLSVRSKNAISVHLKNNLKVKNFTEKVLLSESFNVQNIKNVGAKCVPEIELYISIIKDFIFEVSQTRDQNYLIALKNKFLIQRTFDIPLVPSEILESESIFQVTKFLLNQNAFFDETQTVIVKRAFKLFNNQKELTLDEIAEQVDLSRERVRQIRKLCLEDLFNKLLFISNFNDDLFQKYSIDIESMYIDINTDILNKINQSNNTNFSREFITFILSAYLNDSFSIVGNYEDVLQPKYFNSRNRHNWNNFYLVEKELSLEFDFTSFTNDISNRISDRIEESYSFNFKSYISKFLTNNNIDILELLFPICEVVINEEFEIYLDLEENINFKRNTSRQAHEYAFEALEYLGKPSKVKEIFQTVLELYPNYDTEETKIRVSMKRKNGFVPIGRKSVFGLKKWESELDNFKGGTIRDIVKEYLMQFAVPKHISDITEHVLKYRPKSNQYSILQNLKLDESGLYIFFKGSHIGLTTKKYASDFKKISEVKKTDRKTWEERFVILQNFVSTEKRLPFSNGVPEKEIKLYRWLNIQKSKQNKGKLPENKVEKLNSLLEKVPSINGRRRLNSNEKYQELISFVTNNHRLPSANKNGEENLYQFFYKQRKLFDKNELDSREETKFIEVAKLLQNIKYENKRN
;
A
#
# COMPACT_ATOMS: atom_id res chain seq x y z
N MET A 1 -35.91 -85.68 8.36
CA MET A 1 -35.84 -87.07 8.83
C MET A 1 -36.27 -87.13 10.29
N THR A 2 -37.20 -88.03 10.60
CA THR A 2 -37.77 -88.22 11.95
C THR A 2 -36.94 -89.21 12.77
N ILE A 3 -37.06 -89.17 14.10
CA ILE A 3 -36.39 -90.15 14.97
C ILE A 3 -36.89 -91.59 14.72
N ASP A 4 -38.16 -91.74 14.33
CA ASP A 4 -38.72 -93.05 13.96
C ASP A 4 -38.05 -93.62 12.70
N GLU A 5 -37.71 -92.78 11.73
CA GLU A 5 -36.97 -93.17 10.53
C GLU A 5 -35.52 -93.57 10.84
N ILE A 6 -34.85 -92.86 11.75
CA ILE A 6 -33.46 -93.16 12.16
C ILE A 6 -33.40 -94.49 12.92
N TYR A 7 -34.38 -94.76 13.78
CA TYR A 7 -34.45 -96.01 14.52
C TYR A 7 -34.79 -97.20 13.60
N LYS A 8 -35.70 -97.04 12.63
CA LYS A 8 -35.99 -98.08 11.63
C LYS A 8 -34.79 -98.43 10.75
N LYS A 9 -33.84 -97.50 10.58
CA LYS A 9 -32.56 -97.72 9.89
C LYS A 9 -31.47 -98.31 10.81
N GLU A 10 -31.82 -98.68 12.05
CA GLU A 10 -30.92 -99.23 13.07
C GLU A 10 -29.73 -98.31 13.43
N GLU A 11 -29.85 -97.00 13.21
CA GLU A 11 -28.72 -96.08 13.39
C GLU A 11 -28.56 -95.56 14.82
N ILE A 12 -29.59 -95.75 15.65
CA ILE A 12 -29.56 -95.48 17.08
C ILE A 12 -30.05 -96.69 17.84
N SER A 13 -29.50 -96.93 19.03
CA SER A 13 -29.99 -98.00 19.89
C SER A 13 -31.42 -97.74 20.37
N VAL A 14 -32.13 -98.81 20.75
CA VAL A 14 -33.46 -98.74 21.39
C VAL A 14 -33.46 -97.76 22.57
N ARG A 15 -32.36 -97.72 23.33
CA ARG A 15 -32.19 -96.79 24.45
C ARG A 15 -32.14 -95.34 23.99
N SER A 16 -31.35 -95.03 22.96
CA SER A 16 -31.22 -93.68 22.40
C SER A 16 -32.52 -93.20 21.72
N TYR A 17 -33.24 -94.11 21.07
CA TYR A 17 -34.60 -93.86 20.55
C TYR A 17 -35.57 -93.46 21.67
N HIS A 18 -35.60 -94.21 22.78
CA HIS A 18 -36.43 -93.86 23.93
C HIS A 18 -36.01 -92.54 24.59
N VAL A 19 -34.71 -92.23 24.67
CA VAL A 19 -34.22 -90.93 25.15
C VAL A 19 -34.82 -89.80 24.31
N CYS A 20 -34.83 -89.92 22.99
CA CYS A 20 -35.47 -88.93 22.12
C CYS A 20 -36.97 -88.81 22.38
N LYS A 21 -37.70 -89.94 22.41
CA LYS A 21 -39.16 -89.94 22.58
C LYS A 21 -39.63 -89.44 23.95
N TYR A 22 -38.93 -89.76 25.03
CA TYR A 22 -39.28 -89.30 26.38
C TYR A 22 -38.99 -87.82 26.63
N ASN A 23 -38.21 -87.17 25.76
CA ASN A 23 -37.85 -85.76 25.89
C ASN A 23 -38.37 -84.94 24.68
N ASP A 24 -39.39 -85.44 23.98
CA ASP A 24 -40.07 -84.79 22.85
C ASP A 24 -39.17 -84.37 21.67
N LEU A 25 -38.04 -85.05 21.50
CA LEU A 25 -37.14 -84.84 20.36
C LEU A 25 -37.58 -85.79 19.23
N ASN A 26 -38.43 -85.29 18.32
CA ASN A 26 -39.10 -86.13 17.31
C ASN A 26 -38.42 -86.10 15.93
N SER A 27 -37.49 -85.17 15.71
CA SER A 27 -36.74 -85.04 14.46
C SER A 27 -35.24 -84.79 14.68
N ILE A 28 -34.45 -84.95 13.61
CA ILE A 28 -33.03 -84.54 13.60
C ILE A 28 -32.89 -83.04 13.91
N SER A 29 -33.84 -82.23 13.46
CA SER A 29 -33.86 -80.78 13.75
C SER A 29 -33.95 -80.53 15.26
N ASP A 30 -34.81 -81.28 15.97
CA ASP A 30 -34.97 -81.16 17.42
C ASP A 30 -33.71 -81.59 18.17
N LEU A 31 -33.08 -82.70 17.75
CA LEU A 31 -31.80 -83.16 18.30
C LEU A 31 -30.70 -82.11 18.11
N LYS A 32 -30.56 -81.56 16.89
CA LYS A 32 -29.58 -80.52 16.58
C LYS A 32 -29.81 -79.24 17.38
N LYS A 33 -31.07 -78.80 17.51
CA LYS A 33 -31.46 -77.63 18.29
C LYS A 33 -31.12 -77.81 19.78
N TYR A 34 -31.41 -78.98 20.34
CA TYR A 34 -31.06 -79.30 21.73
C TYR A 34 -29.53 -79.35 21.93
N TYR A 35 -28.80 -80.01 21.03
CA TYR A 35 -27.35 -80.13 21.09
C TYR A 35 -26.65 -78.78 20.93
N TYR A 36 -27.12 -77.92 20.01
CA TYR A 36 -26.54 -76.59 19.81
C TYR A 36 -26.59 -75.75 21.09
N LYS A 37 -27.72 -75.80 21.81
CA LYS A 37 -27.95 -75.07 23.05
C LYS A 37 -27.18 -75.63 24.24
N ASN A 38 -27.07 -76.96 24.36
CA ASN A 38 -26.56 -77.60 25.58
C ASN A 38 -25.18 -78.25 25.44
N LYS A 39 -24.67 -78.40 24.20
CA LYS A 39 -23.43 -79.09 23.81
C LYS A 39 -23.31 -80.55 24.31
N SER A 40 -24.36 -81.11 24.90
CA SER A 40 -24.51 -82.53 25.24
C SER A 40 -25.98 -82.89 25.45
N PHE A 41 -26.27 -84.19 25.45
CA PHE A 41 -27.56 -84.80 25.79
C PHE A 41 -27.59 -85.41 27.19
N GLU A 42 -26.49 -85.34 27.96
CA GLU A 42 -26.40 -85.95 29.30
C GLU A 42 -27.42 -85.40 30.30
N LYS A 43 -27.93 -84.19 30.05
CA LYS A 43 -29.01 -83.57 30.85
C LYS A 43 -30.41 -84.11 30.52
N LEU A 44 -30.57 -84.89 29.44
CA LEU A 44 -31.84 -85.51 29.10
C LEU A 44 -32.15 -86.68 30.01
N ARG A 45 -33.43 -86.82 30.36
CA ARG A 45 -33.88 -87.94 31.19
C ARG A 45 -33.53 -89.26 30.52
N ASN A 46 -32.91 -90.18 31.28
CA ASN A 46 -32.45 -91.51 30.87
C ASN A 46 -31.27 -91.57 29.87
N CYS A 47 -30.64 -90.44 29.56
CA CYS A 47 -29.49 -90.38 28.65
C CYS A 47 -28.17 -90.69 29.38
N GLY A 48 -27.62 -91.89 29.15
CA GLY A 48 -26.28 -92.27 29.63
C GLY A 48 -25.19 -91.91 28.64
N ARG A 49 -23.91 -92.03 29.04
CA ARG A 49 -22.73 -91.69 28.20
C ARG A 49 -22.76 -92.28 26.78
N LYS A 50 -23.21 -93.53 26.65
CA LYS A 50 -23.31 -94.24 25.37
C LYS A 50 -24.40 -93.64 24.47
N SER A 51 -25.59 -93.38 25.03
CA SER A 51 -26.69 -92.72 24.29
C SER A 51 -26.37 -91.27 23.95
N ASN A 52 -25.68 -90.55 24.84
CA ASN A 52 -25.20 -89.20 24.56
C ASN A 52 -24.27 -89.20 23.34
N LYS A 53 -23.31 -90.12 23.29
CA LYS A 53 -22.40 -90.26 22.15
C LYS A 53 -23.15 -90.62 20.87
N GLU A 54 -24.02 -91.63 20.91
CA GLU A 54 -24.85 -92.04 19.75
C GLU A 54 -25.67 -90.86 19.19
N LEU A 55 -26.31 -90.05 20.03
CA LEU A 55 -27.11 -88.91 19.58
C LEU A 55 -26.27 -87.75 19.02
N ILE A 56 -25.05 -87.54 19.54
CA ILE A 56 -24.08 -86.58 18.97
C ILE A 56 -23.60 -87.07 17.60
N ASP A 57 -23.32 -88.36 17.47
CA ASP A 57 -22.90 -88.99 16.22
C ASP A 57 -24.00 -88.85 15.16
N ILE A 58 -25.28 -89.00 15.52
CA ILE A 58 -26.42 -88.74 14.62
C ILE A 58 -26.54 -87.27 14.20
N CYS A 59 -26.32 -86.32 15.12
CA CYS A 59 -26.31 -84.90 14.77
C CYS A 59 -25.22 -84.59 13.74
N SER A 60 -24.10 -85.28 13.83
CA SER A 60 -22.95 -85.14 12.93
C SER A 60 -23.21 -85.83 11.59
N LYS A 61 -23.76 -87.06 11.61
CA LYS A 61 -24.01 -87.91 10.43
C LYS A 61 -24.99 -87.30 9.42
N TYR A 62 -25.93 -86.48 9.88
CA TYR A 62 -26.98 -85.87 9.04
C TYR A 62 -26.76 -84.36 8.80
N SER A 63 -25.50 -83.95 8.68
CA SER A 63 -25.08 -82.64 8.16
C SER A 63 -24.43 -82.95 6.81
N ASP A 64 -24.96 -82.65 5.62
CA ASP A 64 -25.84 -81.59 5.11
C ASP A 64 -26.49 -82.04 3.78
N ASP A 65 -27.55 -81.37 3.30
CA ASP A 65 -27.86 -81.31 1.86
C ASP A 65 -28.69 -80.06 1.50
N TYR A 66 -28.03 -79.04 0.95
CA TYR A 66 -28.42 -78.31 -0.26
C TYR A 66 -27.23 -77.46 -0.72
N GLY A 67 -26.40 -78.04 -1.59
CA GLY A 67 -26.13 -77.45 -2.91
C GLY A 67 -24.96 -76.48 -3.13
N VAL A 68 -23.75 -77.03 -3.38
CA VAL A 68 -22.79 -76.69 -4.48
C VAL A 68 -22.23 -75.24 -4.50
N ASN A 69 -20.94 -74.91 -4.31
CA ASN A 69 -19.75 -75.44 -4.98
C ASN A 69 -18.44 -74.80 -4.44
N ASN A 70 -17.36 -75.55 -4.65
CA ASN A 70 -15.93 -75.21 -4.69
C ASN A 70 -15.16 -75.02 -3.36
N ASP A 71 -14.47 -76.10 -2.99
CA ASP A 71 -13.10 -76.16 -2.48
C ASP A 71 -12.57 -74.93 -1.74
N ILE A 72 -12.53 -74.98 -0.40
CA ILE A 72 -11.40 -74.49 0.40
C ILE A 72 -11.35 -75.33 1.69
N GLU A 73 -10.16 -75.88 1.96
CA GLU A 73 -9.75 -76.42 3.26
C GLU A 73 -10.13 -75.47 4.41
N VAL A 74 -11.12 -75.81 5.23
CA VAL A 74 -11.39 -75.06 6.46
C VAL A 74 -10.40 -75.52 7.53
N LYS A 75 -9.22 -74.89 7.51
CA LYS A 75 -8.40 -74.72 8.71
C LYS A 75 -9.30 -74.14 9.81
N ASN A 76 -9.22 -74.67 11.01
CA ASN A 76 -9.71 -74.02 12.23
C ASN A 76 -9.02 -72.66 12.37
N GLU A 77 -9.54 -71.62 11.72
CA GLU A 77 -9.06 -70.26 11.91
C GLU A 77 -9.66 -69.67 13.18
N ASN A 78 -8.80 -69.16 14.05
CA ASN A 78 -9.17 -68.44 15.27
C ASN A 78 -10.30 -67.43 14.99
N PRO A 79 -11.43 -67.43 15.72
CA PRO A 79 -12.56 -66.53 15.49
C PRO A 79 -12.16 -65.05 15.42
N LEU A 80 -11.16 -64.65 16.21
CA LEU A 80 -10.63 -63.29 16.20
C LEU A 80 -9.90 -62.97 14.89
N LYS A 81 -9.17 -63.95 14.32
CA LYS A 81 -8.46 -63.80 13.04
C LYS A 81 -9.44 -63.54 11.89
N ASN A 82 -10.58 -64.23 11.89
CA ASN A 82 -11.65 -64.03 10.91
C ASN A 82 -12.37 -62.67 11.08
N ILE A 83 -12.51 -62.18 12.32
CA ILE A 83 -13.04 -60.83 12.56
C ILE A 83 -12.09 -59.78 11.96
N ILE A 84 -10.80 -59.87 12.28
CA ILE A 84 -9.80 -58.88 11.88
C ILE A 84 -9.66 -58.80 10.34
N SER A 85 -9.68 -59.94 9.65
CA SER A 85 -9.60 -59.98 8.18
C SER A 85 -10.79 -59.28 7.51
N ASN A 86 -11.98 -59.38 8.11
CA ASN A 86 -13.25 -58.89 7.56
C ASN A 86 -13.64 -57.46 7.98
N LEU A 87 -12.81 -56.77 8.77
CA LEU A 87 -13.04 -55.38 9.15
C LEU A 87 -13.03 -54.46 7.92
N THR A 88 -14.05 -53.60 7.77
CA THR A 88 -14.07 -52.52 6.77
C THR A 88 -12.99 -51.49 7.02
N ARG A 89 -12.75 -50.63 6.03
CA ARG A 89 -11.89 -49.45 6.19
C ARG A 89 -12.33 -48.58 7.38
N VAL A 90 -13.61 -48.22 7.46
CA VAL A 90 -14.18 -47.40 8.54
C VAL A 90 -13.98 -48.08 9.90
N GLN A 91 -14.32 -49.36 10.02
CA GLN A 91 -14.11 -50.11 11.28
C GLN A 91 -12.64 -50.11 11.70
N ARG A 92 -11.70 -50.30 10.77
CA ARG A 92 -10.25 -50.23 11.06
C ARG A 92 -9.85 -48.84 11.54
N GLU A 93 -10.35 -47.78 10.93
CA GLU A 93 -10.06 -46.40 11.32
C GLU A 93 -10.59 -46.08 12.73
N VAL A 94 -11.81 -46.50 13.06
CA VAL A 94 -12.39 -46.38 14.40
C VAL A 94 -11.54 -47.12 15.44
N ILE A 95 -11.16 -48.37 15.16
CA ILE A 95 -10.30 -49.16 16.05
C ILE A 95 -8.91 -48.54 16.19
N ASN A 96 -8.28 -48.10 15.10
CA ASN A 96 -6.98 -47.44 15.16
C ASN A 96 -7.01 -46.20 16.05
N SER A 97 -8.06 -45.38 15.91
CA SER A 97 -8.27 -44.18 16.73
C SER A 97 -8.41 -44.55 18.21
N PHE A 98 -9.20 -45.58 18.51
CA PHE A 98 -9.39 -46.08 19.86
C PHE A 98 -8.10 -46.62 20.48
N ILE A 99 -7.31 -47.40 19.73
CA ILE A 99 -5.99 -47.90 20.18
C ILE A 99 -5.06 -46.72 20.49
N PHE A 100 -4.98 -45.74 19.59
CA PHE A 100 -4.13 -44.56 19.76
C PHE A 100 -4.46 -43.79 21.05
N VAL A 101 -5.73 -43.45 21.24
CA VAL A 101 -6.21 -42.72 22.41
C VAL A 101 -5.96 -43.49 23.70
N ASN A 102 -6.30 -44.78 23.74
CA ASN A 102 -6.11 -45.60 24.93
C ASN A 102 -4.62 -45.81 25.24
N THR A 103 -3.75 -45.95 24.22
CA THR A 103 -2.30 -46.02 24.41
C THR A 103 -1.76 -44.75 25.07
N ASN A 104 -2.25 -43.59 24.63
CA ASN A 104 -1.84 -42.30 25.17
C ASN A 104 -2.32 -42.05 26.61
N SER A 105 -3.36 -42.75 27.04
CA SER A 105 -3.91 -42.65 28.40
C SER A 105 -3.24 -43.56 29.44
N LEU A 106 -2.31 -44.42 28.99
CA LEU A 106 -1.51 -45.25 29.89
C LEU A 106 -0.49 -44.40 30.67
N SER A 107 -0.07 -44.89 31.83
CA SER A 107 1.08 -44.35 32.54
C SER A 107 2.31 -44.29 31.63
N VAL A 108 3.16 -43.27 31.81
CA VAL A 108 4.33 -43.02 30.93
C VAL A 108 5.16 -44.29 30.71
N ARG A 109 5.36 -45.10 31.75
CA ARG A 109 6.11 -46.36 31.66
C ARG A 109 5.36 -47.41 30.81
N SER A 110 4.07 -47.61 31.05
CA SER A 110 3.24 -48.57 30.30
C SER A 110 3.09 -48.16 28.82
N LYS A 111 2.84 -46.86 28.57
CA LYS A 111 2.82 -46.27 27.22
C LYS A 111 4.12 -46.53 26.47
N ASN A 112 5.26 -46.22 27.08
CA ASN A 112 6.56 -46.40 26.44
C ASN A 112 6.86 -47.89 26.18
N ALA A 113 6.56 -48.77 27.14
CA ALA A 113 6.79 -50.20 26.99
C ALA A 113 5.96 -50.80 25.84
N ILE A 114 4.66 -50.52 25.78
CA ILE A 114 3.79 -51.06 24.73
C ILE A 114 4.10 -50.45 23.37
N SER A 115 4.41 -49.15 23.31
CA SER A 115 4.75 -48.46 22.05
C SER A 115 6.04 -49.03 21.44
N VAL A 116 7.07 -49.25 22.27
CA VAL A 116 8.33 -49.89 21.83
C VAL A 116 8.08 -51.32 21.34
N HIS A 117 7.28 -52.11 22.05
CA HIS A 117 6.92 -53.47 21.61
C HIS A 117 6.22 -53.46 20.23
N LEU A 118 5.31 -52.51 20.04
CA LEU A 118 4.60 -52.32 18.79
C LEU A 118 5.44 -51.66 17.69
N LYS A 119 6.69 -51.26 17.97
CA LYS A 119 7.56 -50.47 17.06
C LYS A 119 6.90 -49.16 16.65
N ASN A 120 6.23 -48.50 17.58
CA ASN A 120 5.47 -47.25 17.40
C ASN A 120 4.37 -47.32 16.32
N ASN A 121 3.92 -48.52 15.96
CA ASN A 121 2.83 -48.72 15.00
C ASN A 121 1.56 -49.16 15.73
N LEU A 122 0.64 -48.23 15.98
CA LEU A 122 -0.61 -48.48 16.71
C LEU A 122 -1.77 -48.92 15.82
N LYS A 123 -1.51 -49.28 14.56
CA LYS A 123 -2.55 -49.80 13.67
C LYS A 123 -3.05 -51.17 14.17
N VAL A 124 -4.36 -51.40 14.07
CA VAL A 124 -5.08 -52.62 14.48
C VAL A 124 -4.40 -53.87 13.93
N LYS A 125 -3.92 -53.86 12.68
CA LYS A 125 -3.20 -54.97 12.10
C LYS A 125 -1.94 -55.33 12.90
N ASN A 126 -1.06 -54.37 13.16
CA ASN A 126 0.16 -54.60 13.94
C ASN A 126 -0.15 -54.93 15.41
N PHE A 127 -1.15 -54.27 16.00
CA PHE A 127 -1.60 -54.56 17.36
C PHE A 127 -2.08 -56.01 17.48
N THR A 128 -2.97 -56.43 16.60
CA THR A 128 -3.52 -57.79 16.61
C THR A 128 -2.46 -58.85 16.37
N GLU A 129 -1.57 -58.66 15.38
CA GLU A 129 -0.48 -59.59 15.06
C GLU A 129 0.50 -59.77 16.22
N LYS A 130 0.88 -58.69 16.91
CA LYS A 130 1.89 -58.74 17.97
C LYS A 130 1.35 -59.03 19.37
N VAL A 131 0.09 -58.70 19.63
CA VAL A 131 -0.50 -58.72 20.97
C VAL A 131 -1.61 -59.75 21.08
N LEU A 132 -2.60 -59.73 20.18
CA LEU A 132 -3.83 -60.52 20.34
C LEU A 132 -3.75 -61.92 19.73
N LEU A 133 -2.99 -62.09 18.66
CA LEU A 133 -2.85 -63.35 17.91
C LEU A 133 -1.50 -64.04 18.12
N SER A 134 -0.57 -63.39 18.83
CA SER A 134 0.75 -63.96 19.11
C SER A 134 0.67 -64.93 20.29
N GLU A 135 0.92 -66.21 20.04
CA GLU A 135 0.92 -67.25 21.09
C GLU A 135 2.04 -67.08 22.13
N SER A 136 3.12 -66.36 21.76
CA SER A 136 4.25 -66.07 22.64
C SER A 136 4.14 -64.75 23.39
N PHE A 137 3.07 -63.98 23.15
CA PHE A 137 2.89 -62.69 23.80
C PHE A 137 2.52 -62.86 25.28
N ASN A 138 3.31 -62.25 26.15
CA ASN A 138 3.03 -62.12 27.57
C ASN A 138 3.48 -60.72 28.02
N VAL A 139 2.60 -60.01 28.71
CA VAL A 139 2.84 -58.63 29.18
C VAL A 139 4.07 -58.56 30.09
N GLN A 140 4.32 -59.58 30.91
CA GLN A 140 5.48 -59.65 31.81
C GLN A 140 6.81 -59.72 31.05
N ASN A 141 6.79 -60.19 29.80
CA ASN A 141 7.98 -60.35 28.97
C ASN A 141 8.31 -59.08 28.15
N ILE A 142 7.46 -58.04 28.22
CA ILE A 142 7.73 -56.78 27.52
C ILE A 142 8.87 -56.04 28.23
N LYS A 143 9.87 -55.61 27.45
CA LYS A 143 11.01 -54.85 27.96
C LYS A 143 10.55 -53.62 28.74
N ASN A 144 11.12 -53.42 29.94
CA ASN A 144 10.86 -52.30 30.84
C ASN A 144 9.44 -52.26 31.47
N VAL A 145 8.70 -53.37 31.46
CA VAL A 145 7.44 -53.50 32.21
C VAL A 145 7.74 -53.99 33.64
N GLY A 146 7.25 -53.24 34.63
CA GLY A 146 7.32 -53.64 36.05
C GLY A 146 5.98 -54.19 36.55
N ALA A 147 5.97 -54.77 37.76
CA ALA A 147 4.78 -55.43 38.33
C ALA A 147 3.52 -54.54 38.37
N LYS A 148 3.65 -53.21 38.55
CA LYS A 148 2.52 -52.26 38.54
C LYS A 148 1.97 -51.97 37.13
N CYS A 149 2.79 -52.14 36.09
CA CYS A 149 2.41 -51.89 34.70
C CYS A 149 1.67 -53.09 34.08
N VAL A 150 1.93 -54.31 34.58
CA VAL A 150 1.29 -55.54 34.07
C VAL A 150 -0.24 -55.47 34.09
N PRO A 151 -0.91 -55.22 35.23
CA PRO A 151 -2.38 -55.17 35.27
C PRO A 151 -2.96 -54.01 34.45
N GLU A 152 -2.25 -52.89 34.36
CA GLU A 152 -2.65 -51.74 33.54
C GLU A 152 -2.64 -52.09 32.04
N ILE A 153 -1.57 -52.72 31.56
CA ILE A 153 -1.43 -53.14 30.16
C ILE A 153 -2.40 -54.27 29.82
N GLU A 154 -2.61 -55.24 30.73
CA GLU A 154 -3.61 -56.31 30.54
C GLU A 154 -5.03 -55.76 30.41
N LEU A 155 -5.41 -54.81 31.29
CA LEU A 155 -6.70 -54.12 31.19
C LEU A 155 -6.84 -53.37 29.87
N TYR A 156 -5.81 -52.63 29.46
CA TYR A 156 -5.77 -51.93 28.18
C TYR A 156 -5.94 -52.86 26.98
N ILE A 157 -5.29 -54.02 26.98
CA ILE A 157 -5.43 -55.04 25.93
C ILE A 157 -6.85 -55.60 25.92
N SER A 158 -7.44 -55.88 27.08
CA SER A 158 -8.81 -56.36 27.20
C SER A 158 -9.80 -55.35 26.62
N ILE A 159 -9.68 -54.07 27.00
CA ILE A 159 -10.56 -52.99 26.52
C ILE A 159 -10.49 -52.87 24.99
N ILE A 160 -9.28 -52.92 24.40
CA ILE A 160 -9.14 -52.90 22.94
C ILE A 160 -9.76 -54.13 22.29
N LYS A 161 -9.56 -55.32 22.88
CA LYS A 161 -10.12 -56.55 22.34
C LYS A 161 -11.65 -56.49 22.33
N ASP A 162 -12.27 -56.09 23.43
CA ASP A 162 -13.73 -55.94 23.54
C ASP A 162 -14.26 -54.92 22.55
N PHE A 163 -13.55 -53.80 22.39
CA PHE A 163 -13.88 -52.78 21.41
C PHE A 163 -13.81 -53.27 19.95
N ILE A 164 -12.79 -54.07 19.61
CA ILE A 164 -12.70 -54.72 18.29
C ILE A 164 -13.93 -55.59 18.04
N PHE A 165 -14.37 -56.36 19.04
CA PHE A 165 -15.58 -57.15 18.93
C PHE A 165 -16.81 -56.27 18.72
N GLU A 166 -17.02 -55.24 19.53
CA GLU A 166 -18.15 -54.31 19.41
C GLU A 166 -18.23 -53.69 18.01
N VAL A 167 -17.13 -53.08 17.55
CA VAL A 167 -17.04 -52.44 16.24
C VAL A 167 -17.29 -53.44 15.10
N SER A 168 -16.84 -54.69 15.25
CA SER A 168 -17.04 -55.72 14.22
C SER A 168 -18.50 -56.14 14.01
N GLN A 169 -19.38 -55.94 15.01
CA GLN A 169 -20.78 -56.38 14.95
C GLN A 169 -21.67 -55.48 14.09
N THR A 170 -21.23 -54.26 13.76
CA THR A 170 -22.05 -53.28 13.04
C THR A 170 -21.37 -52.77 11.79
N ARG A 171 -22.16 -52.56 10.74
CA ARG A 171 -21.73 -51.95 9.47
C ARG A 171 -22.31 -50.54 9.29
N ASP A 172 -23.09 -50.06 10.26
CA ASP A 172 -23.67 -48.71 10.24
C ASP A 172 -22.56 -47.66 10.43
N GLN A 173 -22.31 -46.87 9.39
CA GLN A 173 -21.25 -45.86 9.41
C GLN A 173 -21.52 -44.75 10.43
N ASN A 174 -22.77 -44.31 10.60
CA ASN A 174 -23.10 -43.24 11.54
C ASN A 174 -22.87 -43.69 12.97
N TYR A 175 -23.27 -44.92 13.31
CA TYR A 175 -22.97 -45.51 14.61
C TYR A 175 -21.45 -45.62 14.84
N LEU A 176 -20.69 -46.07 13.84
CA LEU A 176 -19.23 -46.20 13.95
C LEU A 176 -18.54 -44.84 14.14
N ILE A 177 -18.98 -43.80 13.42
CA ILE A 177 -18.51 -42.42 13.59
C ILE A 177 -18.87 -41.91 14.99
N ALA A 178 -20.13 -42.06 15.41
CA ALA A 178 -20.61 -41.69 16.74
C ALA A 178 -19.78 -42.31 17.86
N LEU A 179 -19.49 -43.59 17.72
CA LEU A 179 -18.72 -44.36 18.65
C LEU A 179 -17.27 -43.85 18.69
N LYS A 180 -16.59 -43.67 17.54
CA LYS A 180 -15.26 -43.05 17.47
C LYS A 180 -15.22 -41.69 18.16
N ASN A 181 -16.14 -40.80 17.78
CA ASN A 181 -16.18 -39.42 18.26
C ASN A 181 -16.47 -39.34 19.75
N LYS A 182 -17.35 -40.21 20.26
CA LYS A 182 -17.64 -40.34 21.69
C LYS A 182 -16.38 -40.65 22.47
N PHE A 183 -15.61 -41.63 22.01
CA PHE A 183 -14.36 -42.01 22.66
C PHE A 183 -13.31 -40.91 22.59
N LEU A 184 -13.14 -40.25 21.43
CA LEU A 184 -12.20 -39.13 21.30
C LEU A 184 -12.55 -37.99 22.24
N ILE A 185 -13.80 -37.52 22.19
CA ILE A 185 -14.23 -36.34 22.96
C ILE A 185 -14.20 -36.64 24.46
N GLN A 186 -14.83 -37.72 24.92
CA GLN A 186 -14.95 -38.01 26.36
C GLN A 186 -13.62 -38.40 27.01
N ARG A 187 -12.66 -38.90 26.24
CA ARG A 187 -11.34 -39.27 26.77
C ARG A 187 -10.37 -38.10 26.78
N THR A 188 -10.54 -37.15 25.87
CA THR A 188 -9.71 -35.93 25.82
C THR A 188 -10.28 -34.82 26.70
N PHE A 189 -11.60 -34.70 26.76
CA PHE A 189 -12.31 -33.69 27.52
C PHE A 189 -13.29 -34.38 28.47
N ASP A 190 -13.29 -33.99 29.75
CA ASP A 190 -14.18 -34.56 30.79
C ASP A 190 -15.64 -34.07 30.60
N ILE A 191 -16.22 -34.32 29.42
CA ILE A 191 -17.57 -33.90 29.04
C ILE A 191 -18.53 -35.08 29.28
N PRO A 192 -19.47 -34.96 30.23
CA PRO A 192 -20.30 -36.08 30.66
C PRO A 192 -21.30 -36.53 29.59
N LEU A 193 -21.85 -35.60 28.79
CA LEU A 193 -22.83 -35.90 27.77
C LEU A 193 -22.50 -35.15 26.46
N VAL A 194 -22.34 -35.90 25.38
CA VAL A 194 -22.14 -35.36 24.03
C VAL A 194 -23.39 -35.66 23.20
N PRO A 195 -24.05 -34.66 22.59
CA PRO A 195 -25.24 -34.87 21.76
C PRO A 195 -24.97 -35.81 20.58
N SER A 196 -25.96 -36.62 20.18
CA SER A 196 -25.85 -37.53 19.03
C SER A 196 -25.47 -36.80 17.75
N GLU A 197 -26.02 -35.60 17.54
CA GLU A 197 -25.69 -34.72 16.42
C GLU A 197 -24.19 -34.41 16.30
N ILE A 198 -23.49 -34.25 17.44
CA ILE A 198 -22.05 -34.01 17.47
C ILE A 198 -21.28 -35.32 17.33
N LEU A 199 -21.78 -36.40 17.94
CA LEU A 199 -21.16 -37.72 17.83
C LEU A 199 -21.18 -38.21 16.39
N GLU A 200 -22.30 -38.09 15.69
CA GLU A 200 -22.46 -38.53 14.30
C GLU A 200 -21.83 -37.57 13.29
N SER A 201 -21.41 -36.38 13.72
CA SER A 201 -20.82 -35.38 12.84
C SER A 201 -19.33 -35.58 12.61
N GLU A 202 -18.91 -35.47 11.35
CA GLU A 202 -17.51 -35.38 10.97
C GLU A 202 -17.04 -33.93 10.79
N SER A 203 -17.90 -32.94 11.04
CA SER A 203 -17.57 -31.53 10.84
C SER A 203 -16.64 -31.00 11.93
N ILE A 204 -15.43 -30.58 11.53
CA ILE A 204 -14.50 -29.93 12.47
C ILE A 204 -15.05 -28.62 13.02
N PHE A 205 -15.90 -27.92 12.27
CA PHE A 205 -16.48 -26.65 12.68
C PHE A 205 -17.59 -26.84 13.72
N GLN A 206 -18.46 -27.84 13.53
CA GLN A 206 -19.49 -28.19 14.53
C GLN A 206 -18.86 -28.67 15.82
N VAL A 207 -17.86 -29.56 15.73
CA VAL A 207 -17.11 -30.06 16.89
C VAL A 207 -16.40 -28.91 17.60
N THR A 208 -15.73 -28.02 16.88
CA THR A 208 -15.06 -26.84 17.48
C THR A 208 -16.07 -25.93 18.20
N LYS A 209 -17.23 -25.66 17.60
CA LYS A 209 -18.30 -24.88 18.24
C LYS A 209 -18.78 -25.56 19.52
N PHE A 210 -19.00 -26.87 19.48
CA PHE A 210 -19.44 -27.64 20.65
C PHE A 210 -18.41 -27.56 21.78
N LEU A 211 -17.13 -27.86 21.50
CA LEU A 211 -16.05 -27.84 22.48
C LEU A 211 -15.85 -26.45 23.09
N LEU A 212 -15.92 -25.39 22.27
CA LEU A 212 -15.84 -24.01 22.74
C LEU A 212 -17.03 -23.61 23.62
N ASN A 213 -18.21 -24.20 23.41
CA ASN A 213 -19.40 -23.94 24.22
C ASN A 213 -19.45 -24.75 25.52
N GLN A 214 -18.77 -25.89 25.56
CA GLN A 214 -18.62 -26.72 26.76
C GLN A 214 -17.42 -26.32 27.63
N ASN A 215 -16.74 -25.19 27.33
CA ASN A 215 -15.51 -24.77 28.01
C ASN A 215 -14.46 -25.91 28.00
N ALA A 216 -14.37 -26.65 26.89
CA ALA A 216 -13.51 -27.83 26.82
C ALA A 216 -12.04 -27.46 26.57
N PHE A 217 -11.80 -26.39 25.81
CA PHE A 217 -10.44 -25.91 25.53
C PHE A 217 -9.84 -25.15 26.72
N PHE A 218 -10.67 -24.42 27.46
CA PHE A 218 -10.28 -23.54 28.56
C PHE A 218 -11.35 -23.51 29.64
N ASP A 219 -11.01 -23.11 30.86
CA ASP A 219 -12.01 -22.92 31.91
C ASP A 219 -13.08 -21.87 31.53
N GLU A 220 -14.14 -21.77 32.32
CA GLU A 220 -15.28 -20.87 32.02
C GLU A 220 -14.86 -19.41 31.86
N THR A 221 -14.01 -18.90 32.76
CA THR A 221 -13.57 -17.50 32.74
C THR A 221 -12.68 -17.23 31.51
N GLN A 222 -11.72 -18.12 31.27
CA GLN A 222 -10.86 -18.06 30.09
C GLN A 222 -11.67 -18.15 28.80
N THR A 223 -12.67 -19.02 28.74
CA THR A 223 -13.53 -19.18 27.57
C THR A 223 -14.33 -17.90 27.28
N VAL A 224 -14.85 -17.23 28.30
CA VAL A 224 -15.49 -15.91 28.13
C VAL A 224 -14.50 -14.88 27.58
N ILE A 225 -13.29 -14.80 28.16
CA ILE A 225 -12.24 -13.89 27.67
C ILE A 225 -11.90 -14.18 26.21
N VAL A 226 -11.69 -15.45 25.83
CA VAL A 226 -11.40 -15.87 24.45
C VAL A 226 -12.52 -15.47 23.49
N LYS A 227 -13.79 -15.75 23.85
CA LYS A 227 -14.96 -15.40 23.02
C LYS A 227 -15.18 -13.90 22.84
N ARG A 228 -14.70 -13.07 23.77
CA ARG A 228 -14.87 -11.60 23.72
C ARG A 228 -13.66 -10.88 23.15
N ALA A 229 -12.47 -11.38 23.44
CA ALA A 229 -11.21 -10.74 23.11
C ALA A 229 -10.67 -11.15 21.73
N PHE A 230 -11.13 -12.27 21.17
CA PHE A 230 -10.75 -12.71 19.83
C PHE A 230 -11.90 -12.58 18.83
N LYS A 231 -11.57 -12.34 17.56
CA LYS A 231 -12.46 -12.33 16.41
C LYS A 231 -12.82 -13.76 16.05
N LEU A 232 -13.69 -14.37 16.87
CA LEU A 232 -14.15 -15.74 16.62
C LEU A 232 -15.39 -15.76 15.75
N PHE A 233 -16.23 -14.72 15.85
CA PHE A 233 -17.53 -14.67 15.21
C PHE A 233 -17.66 -13.53 14.21
N ASN A 234 -18.43 -13.76 13.14
CA ASN A 234 -18.69 -12.75 12.13
C ASN A 234 -19.52 -11.60 12.71
N ASN A 235 -19.17 -10.35 12.37
CA ASN A 235 -19.78 -9.13 12.90
C ASN A 235 -19.77 -9.03 14.44
N GLN A 236 -18.81 -9.66 15.11
CA GLN A 236 -18.65 -9.57 16.55
C GLN A 236 -18.28 -8.14 16.98
N LYS A 237 -18.97 -7.63 18.01
CA LYS A 237 -18.59 -6.36 18.64
C LYS A 237 -17.21 -6.49 19.28
N GLU A 238 -16.28 -5.61 18.90
CA GLU A 238 -14.97 -5.49 19.54
C GLU A 238 -15.12 -4.84 20.93
N LEU A 239 -14.56 -5.48 21.95
CA LEU A 239 -14.60 -5.02 23.34
C LEU A 239 -13.20 -4.74 23.87
N THR A 240 -13.06 -3.60 24.54
CA THR A 240 -11.83 -3.21 25.23
C THR A 240 -11.51 -4.16 26.38
N LEU A 241 -10.24 -4.19 26.81
CA LEU A 241 -9.83 -5.01 27.95
C LEU A 241 -10.55 -4.62 29.25
N ASP A 242 -10.94 -3.35 29.39
CA ASP A 242 -11.70 -2.85 30.55
C ASP A 242 -13.14 -3.36 30.53
N GLU A 243 -13.82 -3.33 29.38
CA GLU A 243 -15.18 -3.91 29.24
C GLU A 243 -15.18 -5.43 29.48
N ILE A 244 -14.14 -6.14 29.05
CA ILE A 244 -14.02 -7.59 29.30
C ILE A 244 -13.74 -7.85 30.78
N ALA A 245 -12.86 -7.06 31.40
CA ALA A 245 -12.54 -7.13 32.83
C ALA A 245 -13.79 -6.97 33.71
N GLU A 246 -14.68 -6.05 33.35
CA GLU A 246 -15.95 -5.83 34.04
C GLU A 246 -16.90 -7.03 33.92
N GLN A 247 -16.90 -7.74 32.78
CA GLN A 247 -17.74 -8.92 32.55
C GLN A 247 -17.32 -10.16 33.35
N VAL A 248 -16.02 -10.30 33.65
CA VAL A 248 -15.47 -11.49 34.31
C VAL A 248 -14.96 -11.22 35.74
N ASP A 249 -15.23 -10.02 36.26
CA ASP A 249 -14.81 -9.56 37.60
C ASP A 249 -13.30 -9.74 37.85
N LEU A 250 -12.47 -9.28 36.89
CA LEU A 250 -11.01 -9.31 36.99
C LEU A 250 -10.42 -7.94 36.70
N SER A 251 -9.16 -7.73 37.09
CA SER A 251 -8.43 -6.52 36.64
C SER A 251 -8.11 -6.58 35.14
N ARG A 252 -8.07 -5.42 34.49
CA ARG A 252 -7.64 -5.26 33.08
C ARG A 252 -6.33 -5.98 32.78
N GLU A 253 -5.33 -5.86 33.65
CA GLU A 253 -4.03 -6.51 33.47
C GLU A 253 -4.13 -8.03 33.59
N ARG A 254 -4.98 -8.54 34.50
CA ARG A 254 -5.21 -9.99 34.60
C ARG A 254 -5.88 -10.55 33.35
N VAL A 255 -6.87 -9.85 32.80
CA VAL A 255 -7.50 -10.22 31.51
C VAL A 255 -6.46 -10.23 30.39
N ARG A 256 -5.59 -9.21 30.31
CA ARG A 256 -4.52 -9.15 29.31
C ARG A 256 -3.58 -10.36 29.38
N GLN A 257 -3.18 -10.76 30.59
CA GLN A 257 -2.33 -11.94 30.82
C GLN A 257 -3.01 -13.23 30.40
N ILE A 258 -4.27 -13.43 30.81
CA ILE A 258 -5.06 -14.62 30.44
C ILE A 258 -5.24 -14.68 28.92
N ARG A 259 -5.64 -13.56 28.30
CA ARG A 259 -5.80 -13.46 26.84
C ARG A 259 -4.53 -13.91 26.10
N LYS A 260 -3.35 -13.44 26.54
CA LYS A 260 -2.08 -13.83 25.93
C LYS A 260 -1.83 -15.34 26.05
N LEU A 261 -1.99 -15.89 27.26
CA LEU A 261 -1.82 -17.33 27.51
C LEU A 261 -2.78 -18.17 26.66
N CYS A 262 -4.06 -17.78 26.59
CA CYS A 262 -5.05 -18.49 25.78
C CYS A 262 -4.73 -18.41 24.29
N LEU A 263 -4.20 -17.28 23.77
CA LEU A 263 -3.80 -17.19 22.36
C LEU A 263 -2.66 -18.16 22.05
N GLU A 264 -1.65 -18.23 22.92
CA GLU A 264 -0.49 -19.11 22.76
C GLU A 264 -0.88 -20.60 22.80
N ASP A 265 -1.91 -20.96 23.57
CA ASP A 265 -2.34 -22.36 23.75
C ASP A 265 -3.47 -22.81 22.81
N LEU A 266 -4.30 -21.88 22.29
CA LEU A 266 -5.49 -22.22 21.51
C LEU A 266 -5.18 -23.09 20.28
N PHE A 267 -4.08 -22.81 19.56
CA PHE A 267 -3.68 -23.63 18.41
C PHE A 267 -3.43 -25.10 18.82
N ASN A 268 -2.67 -25.32 19.90
CA ASN A 268 -2.39 -26.67 20.41
C ASN A 268 -3.66 -27.40 20.84
N LYS A 269 -4.64 -26.68 21.41
CA LYS A 269 -5.95 -27.24 21.76
C LYS A 269 -6.76 -27.62 20.52
N LEU A 270 -6.70 -26.81 19.46
CA LEU A 270 -7.39 -27.07 18.21
C LEU A 270 -6.80 -28.25 17.44
N LEU A 271 -5.51 -28.59 17.61
CA LEU A 271 -4.91 -29.78 16.97
C LEU A 271 -5.71 -31.07 17.24
N PHE A 272 -6.50 -31.14 18.31
CA PHE A 272 -7.43 -32.24 18.56
C PHE A 272 -8.34 -32.56 17.37
N ILE A 273 -8.80 -31.56 16.61
CA ILE A 273 -9.76 -31.75 15.51
C ILE A 273 -9.16 -32.50 14.32
N SER A 274 -7.83 -32.61 14.22
CA SER A 274 -7.13 -33.45 13.23
C SER A 274 -7.46 -34.95 13.34
N ASN A 275 -8.07 -35.38 14.46
CA ASN A 275 -8.53 -36.76 14.63
C ASN A 275 -9.86 -37.06 13.92
N PHE A 276 -10.52 -36.05 13.35
CA PHE A 276 -11.78 -36.16 12.61
C PHE A 276 -11.50 -36.23 11.10
N ASN A 277 -12.45 -36.78 10.34
CA ASN A 277 -12.33 -36.96 8.90
C ASN A 277 -13.33 -36.05 8.19
N ASP A 278 -13.05 -34.75 8.11
CA ASP A 278 -13.94 -33.81 7.42
C ASP A 278 -13.59 -33.70 5.93
N ASP A 279 -14.52 -34.05 5.06
CA ASP A 279 -14.37 -33.89 3.60
C ASP A 279 -14.58 -32.43 3.20
N LEU A 280 -13.48 -31.66 3.27
CA LEU A 280 -13.49 -30.22 3.02
C LEU A 280 -13.89 -29.86 1.59
N PHE A 281 -13.53 -30.68 0.61
CA PHE A 281 -13.84 -30.43 -0.80
C PHE A 281 -15.32 -30.65 -1.08
N GLN A 282 -15.85 -31.82 -0.70
CA GLN A 282 -17.25 -32.15 -0.98
C GLN A 282 -18.23 -31.23 -0.22
N LYS A 283 -17.92 -30.90 1.04
CA LYS A 283 -18.83 -30.11 1.88
C LYS A 283 -18.71 -28.61 1.66
N TYR A 284 -17.50 -28.10 1.44
CA TYR A 284 -17.24 -26.65 1.45
C TYR A 284 -16.58 -26.13 0.18
N SER A 285 -16.20 -27.00 -0.75
CA SER A 285 -15.44 -26.65 -1.97
C SER A 285 -14.03 -26.12 -1.67
N ILE A 286 -13.40 -26.61 -0.60
CA ILE A 286 -12.00 -26.31 -0.30
C ILE A 286 -11.12 -27.40 -0.92
N ASP A 287 -10.26 -27.00 -1.86
CA ASP A 287 -9.28 -27.87 -2.49
C ASP A 287 -7.97 -27.89 -1.69
N ILE A 288 -7.65 -29.03 -1.08
CA ILE A 288 -6.44 -29.23 -0.29
C ILE A 288 -5.22 -29.63 -1.15
N GLU A 289 -5.41 -29.87 -2.44
CA GLU A 289 -4.32 -30.08 -3.41
C GLU A 289 -3.79 -28.74 -3.97
N SER A 290 -4.45 -27.63 -3.63
CA SER A 290 -4.00 -26.28 -3.99
C SER A 290 -2.77 -25.85 -3.19
N MET A 291 -1.94 -25.00 -3.80
CA MET A 291 -0.71 -24.46 -3.18
C MET A 291 -1.01 -23.51 -2.00
N TYR A 292 -2.21 -22.93 -1.99
CA TYR A 292 -2.70 -22.08 -0.92
C TYR A 292 -4.22 -22.15 -0.85
N ILE A 293 -4.78 -21.99 0.34
CA ILE A 293 -6.22 -22.02 0.57
C ILE A 293 -6.72 -20.60 0.84
N ASP A 294 -7.60 -20.11 -0.04
CA ASP A 294 -8.34 -18.86 0.17
C ASP A 294 -9.76 -19.15 0.68
N ILE A 295 -10.17 -18.41 1.72
CA ILE A 295 -11.50 -18.50 2.33
C ILE A 295 -12.32 -17.27 1.89
N ASN A 296 -12.80 -17.33 0.66
CA ASN A 296 -13.69 -16.30 0.13
C ASN A 296 -15.06 -16.30 0.84
N THR A 297 -15.88 -15.30 0.51
CA THR A 297 -17.21 -15.10 1.12
C THR A 297 -18.16 -16.28 0.88
N ASP A 298 -18.07 -16.96 -0.26
CA ASP A 298 -18.94 -18.10 -0.58
C ASP A 298 -18.57 -19.32 0.27
N ILE A 299 -17.28 -19.63 0.42
CA ILE A 299 -16.78 -20.70 1.29
C ILE A 299 -17.14 -20.40 2.75
N LEU A 300 -16.92 -19.16 3.20
CA LEU A 300 -17.30 -18.69 4.54
C LEU A 300 -18.79 -18.94 4.83
N ASN A 301 -19.67 -18.55 3.89
CA ASN A 301 -21.10 -18.73 4.02
C ASN A 301 -21.50 -20.21 4.02
N LYS A 302 -20.94 -21.02 3.11
CA LYS A 302 -21.17 -22.48 3.06
C LYS A 302 -20.81 -23.16 4.38
N ILE A 303 -19.62 -22.87 4.92
CA ILE A 303 -19.16 -23.42 6.20
C ILE A 303 -20.13 -23.02 7.31
N ASN A 304 -20.45 -21.73 7.44
CA ASN A 304 -21.30 -21.26 8.51
C ASN A 304 -22.72 -21.84 8.45
N GLN A 305 -23.33 -21.86 7.25
CA GLN A 305 -24.69 -22.38 7.04
C GLN A 305 -24.78 -23.88 7.29
N SER A 306 -23.92 -24.68 6.67
CA SER A 306 -23.94 -26.15 6.81
C SER A 306 -23.65 -26.63 8.23
N ASN A 307 -22.87 -25.85 8.99
CA ASN A 307 -22.46 -26.20 10.33
C ASN A 307 -23.27 -25.49 11.43
N ASN A 308 -24.27 -24.67 11.07
CA ASN A 308 -25.02 -23.83 11.99
C ASN A 308 -24.07 -23.03 12.92
N THR A 309 -23.04 -22.42 12.34
CA THR A 309 -22.04 -21.59 13.05
C THR A 309 -22.15 -20.15 12.57
N ASN A 310 -21.44 -19.24 13.24
CA ASN A 310 -21.28 -17.85 12.80
C ASN A 310 -19.82 -17.43 12.97
N PHE A 311 -18.89 -18.32 12.64
CA PHE A 311 -17.47 -18.05 12.78
C PHE A 311 -17.02 -17.00 11.76
N SER A 312 -16.04 -16.19 12.16
CA SER A 312 -15.41 -15.23 11.26
C SER A 312 -14.48 -15.94 10.27
N ARG A 313 -14.09 -15.24 9.20
CA ARG A 313 -13.12 -15.76 8.22
C ARG A 313 -11.80 -16.11 8.91
N GLU A 314 -11.30 -15.23 9.76
CA GLU A 314 -10.04 -15.38 10.49
C GLU A 314 -10.04 -16.64 11.34
N PHE A 315 -11.12 -16.89 12.09
CA PHE A 315 -11.19 -18.06 12.94
C PHE A 315 -11.40 -19.35 12.14
N ILE A 316 -12.13 -19.32 11.02
CA ILE A 316 -12.22 -20.49 10.12
C ILE A 316 -10.85 -20.83 9.54
N THR A 317 -10.11 -19.85 9.03
CA THR A 317 -8.75 -20.06 8.52
C THR A 317 -7.84 -20.60 9.62
N PHE A 318 -7.99 -20.12 10.87
CA PHE A 318 -7.25 -20.61 12.02
C PHE A 318 -7.61 -22.06 12.40
N ILE A 319 -8.90 -22.44 12.38
CA ILE A 319 -9.34 -23.83 12.58
C ILE A 319 -8.75 -24.74 11.50
N LEU A 320 -8.82 -24.33 10.23
CA LEU A 320 -8.26 -25.08 9.11
C LEU A 320 -6.74 -25.21 9.24
N SER A 321 -6.04 -24.19 9.75
CA SER A 321 -4.59 -24.24 10.00
C SER A 321 -4.22 -25.35 10.99
N ALA A 322 -5.04 -25.57 12.03
CA ALA A 322 -4.83 -26.64 13.00
C ALA A 322 -5.20 -28.02 12.43
N TYR A 323 -6.28 -28.10 11.65
CA TYR A 323 -6.71 -29.35 11.02
C TYR A 323 -5.72 -29.84 9.94
N LEU A 324 -5.23 -28.93 9.10
CA LEU A 324 -4.30 -29.20 8.00
C LEU A 324 -2.84 -28.96 8.41
N ASN A 325 -2.55 -28.97 9.71
CA ASN A 325 -1.23 -28.65 10.24
C ASN A 325 -0.12 -29.53 9.69
N ASP A 326 -0.40 -30.70 9.10
CA ASP A 326 0.65 -31.55 8.51
C ASP A 326 1.13 -31.05 7.14
N SER A 327 0.24 -30.48 6.31
CA SER A 327 0.53 -30.08 4.92
C SER A 327 0.58 -28.57 4.71
N PHE A 328 -0.14 -27.77 5.51
CA PHE A 328 -0.19 -26.32 5.38
C PHE A 328 0.42 -25.63 6.60
N SER A 329 0.92 -24.42 6.37
CA SER A 329 1.33 -23.47 7.40
C SER A 329 0.58 -22.16 7.22
N ILE A 330 0.35 -21.51 8.36
CA ILE A 330 -0.29 -20.22 8.42
C ILE A 330 0.74 -19.11 8.24
N VAL A 331 0.50 -18.26 7.24
CA VAL A 331 1.22 -17.01 7.00
C VAL A 331 0.36 -15.88 7.56
N GLY A 332 0.97 -15.08 8.43
CA GLY A 332 0.31 -14.01 9.19
C GLY A 332 0.71 -14.02 10.66
N ASN A 333 0.21 -13.04 11.42
CA ASN A 333 0.49 -12.96 12.85
C ASN A 333 -0.80 -13.18 13.67
N TYR A 334 -0.74 -14.11 14.64
CA TYR A 334 -1.92 -14.47 15.43
C TYR A 334 -2.50 -13.32 16.24
N GLU A 335 -1.64 -12.47 16.81
CA GLU A 335 -2.10 -11.32 17.59
C GLU A 335 -2.79 -10.29 16.71
N ASP A 336 -2.23 -9.96 15.55
CA ASP A 336 -2.77 -8.92 14.68
C ASP A 336 -4.13 -9.29 14.07
N VAL A 337 -4.30 -10.57 13.72
CA VAL A 337 -5.45 -11.05 12.96
C VAL A 337 -6.58 -11.49 13.88
N LEU A 338 -6.30 -12.28 14.93
CA LEU A 338 -7.35 -12.77 15.83
C LEU A 338 -7.78 -11.75 16.88
N GLN A 339 -6.98 -10.73 17.20
CA GLN A 339 -7.38 -9.72 18.20
C GLN A 339 -7.93 -8.45 17.52
N PRO A 340 -8.85 -7.73 18.18
CA PRO A 340 -9.17 -6.36 17.80
C PRO A 340 -7.92 -5.46 17.81
N LYS A 341 -7.80 -4.60 16.80
CA LYS A 341 -6.62 -3.75 16.62
C LYS A 341 -6.69 -2.50 17.50
N TYR A 342 -6.19 -2.61 18.73
CA TYR A 342 -6.06 -1.45 19.62
C TYR A 342 -4.74 -0.68 19.43
N PHE A 343 -3.66 -1.40 19.10
CA PHE A 343 -2.33 -0.83 18.91
C PHE A 343 -1.61 -1.59 17.82
N ASN A 344 -1.01 -0.86 16.88
CA ASN A 344 -0.15 -1.43 15.85
C ASN A 344 1.28 -1.56 16.38
N SER A 345 1.91 -2.69 16.06
CA SER A 345 3.35 -2.87 16.17
C SER A 345 4.06 -1.82 15.31
N ARG A 346 5.09 -1.17 15.87
CA ARG A 346 5.81 -0.07 15.20
C ARG A 346 6.95 -0.53 14.29
N ASN A 347 7.45 -1.74 14.49
CA ASN A 347 8.69 -2.23 13.87
C ASN A 347 8.47 -3.40 12.91
N ARG A 348 7.22 -3.68 12.54
CA ARG A 348 6.84 -4.74 11.61
C ARG A 348 5.48 -4.42 10.98
N HIS A 349 5.18 -5.07 9.87
CA HIS A 349 3.84 -5.12 9.28
C HIS A 349 2.82 -5.65 10.28
N ASN A 350 1.60 -5.12 10.23
CA ASN A 350 0.48 -5.51 11.09
C ASN A 350 -0.57 -6.23 10.26
N TRP A 351 -0.56 -7.56 10.31
CA TRP A 351 -1.33 -8.41 9.41
C TRP A 351 -2.85 -8.17 9.54
N ASN A 352 -3.55 -8.19 8.42
CA ASN A 352 -5.00 -8.12 8.36
C ASN A 352 -5.62 -9.51 8.27
N ASN A 353 -5.00 -10.41 7.51
CA ASN A 353 -5.54 -11.73 7.22
C ASN A 353 -4.55 -12.84 7.55
N PHE A 354 -5.09 -14.06 7.59
CA PHE A 354 -4.30 -15.29 7.54
C PHE A 354 -4.35 -15.88 6.14
N TYR A 355 -3.23 -16.45 5.72
CA TYR A 355 -3.11 -17.19 4.48
C TYR A 355 -2.62 -18.60 4.81
N LEU A 356 -3.30 -19.63 4.29
CA LEU A 356 -2.83 -21.00 4.42
C LEU A 356 -2.04 -21.35 3.19
N VAL A 357 -0.75 -21.56 3.36
CA VAL A 357 0.19 -21.86 2.28
C VAL A 357 0.77 -23.23 2.53
N GLU A 358 0.95 -24.02 1.46
CA GLU A 358 1.62 -25.31 1.55
C GLU A 358 2.96 -25.16 2.27
N LYS A 359 3.26 -26.11 3.16
CA LYS A 359 4.45 -26.02 4.01
C LYS A 359 5.73 -25.98 3.21
N GLU A 360 5.81 -26.74 2.12
CA GLU A 360 7.01 -26.78 1.27
C GLU A 360 7.32 -25.38 0.72
N LEU A 361 6.30 -24.67 0.24
CA LEU A 361 6.43 -23.28 -0.23
C LEU A 361 6.77 -22.31 0.92
N SER A 362 6.15 -22.48 2.07
CA SER A 362 6.36 -21.61 3.23
C SER A 362 7.76 -21.72 3.84
N LEU A 363 8.42 -22.88 3.69
CA LEU A 363 9.82 -23.06 4.09
C LEU A 363 10.80 -22.39 3.13
N GLU A 364 10.40 -22.22 1.87
CA GLU A 364 11.22 -21.65 0.81
C GLU A 364 11.13 -20.12 0.72
N PHE A 365 10.20 -19.49 1.45
CA PHE A 365 9.93 -18.06 1.34
C PHE A 365 9.67 -17.35 2.67
N ASP A 366 10.36 -16.24 2.92
CA ASP A 366 10.16 -15.40 4.10
C ASP A 366 9.07 -14.33 3.87
N PHE A 367 7.82 -14.73 4.08
CA PHE A 367 6.65 -13.84 4.02
C PHE A 367 6.70 -12.67 5.00
N THR A 368 7.39 -12.82 6.13
CA THR A 368 7.48 -11.76 7.14
C THR A 368 8.42 -10.66 6.64
N SER A 369 9.59 -11.02 6.14
CA SER A 369 10.52 -10.05 5.55
C SER A 369 9.94 -9.38 4.30
N PHE A 370 9.23 -10.14 3.45
CA PHE A 370 8.53 -9.63 2.28
C PHE A 370 7.53 -8.53 2.63
N THR A 371 6.58 -8.82 3.53
CA THR A 371 5.56 -7.84 3.95
C THR A 371 6.13 -6.66 4.72
N ASN A 372 7.17 -6.88 5.53
CA ASN A 372 7.88 -5.79 6.20
C ASN A 372 8.54 -4.83 5.21
N ASP A 373 9.20 -5.32 4.15
CA ASP A 373 9.84 -4.46 3.15
C ASP A 373 8.80 -3.62 2.38
N ILE A 374 7.66 -4.21 2.02
CA ILE A 374 6.55 -3.47 1.40
C ILE A 374 5.99 -2.40 2.35
N SER A 375 5.70 -2.77 3.60
CA SER A 375 5.21 -1.84 4.61
C SER A 375 6.18 -0.67 4.81
N ASN A 376 7.48 -0.94 4.85
CA ASN A 376 8.52 0.09 4.96
C ASN A 376 8.50 1.02 3.75
N ARG A 377 8.47 0.49 2.53
CA ARG A 377 8.41 1.28 1.29
C ARG A 377 7.19 2.19 1.22
N ILE A 378 6.02 1.71 1.65
CA ILE A 378 4.78 2.50 1.68
C ILE A 378 4.88 3.62 2.73
N SER A 379 5.49 3.32 3.88
CA SER A 379 5.67 4.28 4.98
C SER A 379 6.74 5.33 4.70
N ASP A 380 7.73 4.99 3.89
CA ASP A 380 8.80 5.89 3.50
C ASP A 380 8.28 7.05 2.64
N ARG A 381 8.97 8.18 2.70
CA ARG A 381 8.60 9.35 1.90
C ARG A 381 8.89 9.09 0.42
N ILE A 382 7.83 8.94 -0.38
CA ILE A 382 7.90 8.76 -1.84
C ILE A 382 7.61 10.11 -2.52
N GLU A 383 8.64 10.68 -3.14
CA GLU A 383 8.54 11.94 -3.90
C GLU A 383 8.14 11.72 -5.36
N GLU A 384 8.50 10.59 -5.95
CA GLU A 384 8.11 10.20 -7.30
C GLU A 384 7.64 8.76 -7.28
N SER A 385 6.51 8.48 -7.96
CA SER A 385 6.03 7.11 -8.08
C SER A 385 7.07 6.27 -8.82
N TYR A 386 7.28 5.05 -8.35
CA TYR A 386 8.21 4.11 -8.98
C TYR A 386 7.58 2.72 -9.03
N SER A 387 8.09 1.89 -9.93
CA SER A 387 7.68 0.51 -10.09
C SER A 387 8.86 -0.37 -10.46
N PHE A 388 8.69 -1.67 -10.24
CA PHE A 388 9.65 -2.68 -10.66
C PHE A 388 8.97 -4.06 -10.78
N ASN A 389 9.59 -4.95 -11.55
CA ASN A 389 9.05 -6.28 -11.81
C ASN A 389 8.85 -7.06 -10.50
N PHE A 390 7.65 -7.60 -10.30
CA PHE A 390 7.24 -8.22 -9.05
C PHE A 390 7.94 -9.55 -8.81
N LYS A 391 8.07 -10.41 -9.82
CA LYS A 391 8.77 -11.70 -9.69
C LYS A 391 10.23 -11.56 -9.27
N SER A 392 10.92 -10.59 -9.86
CA SER A 392 12.30 -10.23 -9.50
C SER A 392 12.41 -9.61 -8.10
N TYR A 393 11.32 -9.05 -7.59
CA TYR A 393 11.24 -8.52 -6.24
C TYR A 393 11.01 -9.65 -5.22
N ILE A 394 10.08 -10.56 -5.49
CA ILE A 394 9.78 -11.75 -4.66
C ILE A 394 11.05 -12.60 -4.46
N SER A 395 11.87 -12.79 -5.51
CA SER A 395 13.09 -13.62 -5.42
C SER A 395 14.09 -13.22 -4.31
N LYS A 396 14.03 -11.97 -3.83
CA LYS A 396 14.88 -11.46 -2.73
C LYS A 396 14.55 -12.07 -1.38
N PHE A 397 13.37 -12.69 -1.24
CA PHE A 397 12.86 -13.23 0.02
C PHE A 397 12.84 -14.77 0.02
N LEU A 398 13.46 -15.42 -0.96
CA LEU A 398 13.69 -16.86 -0.95
C LEU A 398 14.68 -17.24 0.15
N THR A 399 14.35 -18.26 0.94
CA THR A 399 15.19 -18.71 2.06
C THR A 399 16.35 -19.60 1.59
N ASN A 400 16.09 -20.48 0.61
CA ASN A 400 17.07 -21.44 0.08
C ASN A 400 17.55 -21.14 -1.35
N ASN A 401 17.21 -19.96 -1.89
CA ASN A 401 17.52 -19.53 -3.26
C ASN A 401 17.00 -20.47 -4.38
N ASN A 402 15.94 -21.24 -4.11
CA ASN A 402 15.30 -22.06 -5.14
C ASN A 402 14.44 -21.19 -6.07
N ILE A 403 15.00 -20.79 -7.21
CA ILE A 403 14.33 -19.87 -8.15
C ILE A 403 13.14 -20.54 -8.85
N ASP A 404 13.16 -21.86 -9.04
CA ASP A 404 12.13 -22.59 -9.78
C ASP A 404 10.76 -22.51 -9.10
N ILE A 405 10.75 -22.25 -7.78
CA ILE A 405 9.52 -22.15 -6.98
C ILE A 405 8.79 -20.80 -7.15
N LEU A 406 9.42 -19.82 -7.81
CA LEU A 406 8.84 -18.49 -7.97
C LEU A 406 7.54 -18.48 -8.76
N GLU A 407 7.35 -19.39 -9.73
CA GLU A 407 6.07 -19.49 -10.44
C GLU A 407 4.93 -19.90 -9.49
N LEU A 408 5.24 -20.72 -8.49
CA LEU A 408 4.26 -21.20 -7.50
C LEU A 408 3.99 -20.12 -6.44
N LEU A 409 5.02 -19.37 -6.06
CA LEU A 409 4.91 -18.28 -5.08
C LEU A 409 4.26 -17.02 -5.64
N PHE A 410 4.39 -16.74 -6.93
CA PHE A 410 3.88 -15.52 -7.56
C PHE A 410 2.40 -15.25 -7.25
N PRO A 411 1.45 -16.18 -7.53
CA PRO A 411 0.04 -15.94 -7.25
C PRO A 411 -0.25 -15.77 -5.75
N ILE A 412 0.50 -16.46 -4.88
CA ILE A 412 0.35 -16.35 -3.43
C ILE A 412 0.78 -14.96 -2.95
N CYS A 413 1.94 -14.50 -3.41
CA CYS A 413 2.46 -13.18 -3.07
C CYS A 413 1.57 -12.07 -3.64
N GLU A 414 1.00 -12.25 -4.83
CA GLU A 414 0.04 -11.33 -5.42
C GLU A 414 -1.22 -11.19 -4.55
N VAL A 415 -1.79 -12.31 -4.09
CA VAL A 415 -2.92 -12.29 -3.15
C VAL A 415 -2.55 -11.55 -1.87
N VAL A 416 -1.37 -11.82 -1.30
CA VAL A 416 -0.90 -11.13 -0.08
C VAL A 416 -0.80 -9.62 -0.30
N ILE A 417 -0.25 -9.13 -1.42
CA ILE A 417 -0.12 -7.68 -1.63
C ILE A 417 -1.46 -6.98 -1.88
N ASN A 418 -2.38 -7.66 -2.54
CA ASN A 418 -3.72 -7.15 -2.79
C ASN A 418 -4.49 -7.00 -1.48
N GLU A 419 -4.51 -8.05 -0.66
CA GLU A 419 -5.31 -8.12 0.57
C GLU A 419 -4.68 -7.39 1.76
N GLU A 420 -3.34 -7.30 1.84
CA GLU A 420 -2.67 -6.60 2.94
C GLU A 420 -2.43 -5.11 2.67
N PHE A 421 -2.20 -4.71 1.40
CA PHE A 421 -1.73 -3.37 1.05
C PHE A 421 -2.56 -2.64 -0.01
N GLU A 422 -3.59 -3.28 -0.60
CA GLU A 422 -4.37 -2.73 -1.73
C GLU A 422 -3.48 -2.35 -2.93
N ILE A 423 -2.38 -3.09 -3.13
CA ILE A 423 -1.45 -2.89 -4.25
C ILE A 423 -1.70 -3.96 -5.30
N TYR A 424 -2.16 -3.52 -6.47
CA TYR A 424 -2.37 -4.37 -7.63
C TYR A 424 -1.21 -4.21 -8.62
N LEU A 425 -0.80 -5.31 -9.25
CA LEU A 425 0.20 -5.31 -10.31
C LEU A 425 -0.34 -4.60 -11.56
N ASP A 426 0.54 -4.00 -12.35
CA ASP A 426 0.18 -3.50 -13.67
C ASP A 426 0.20 -4.59 -14.75
N LEU A 427 -0.13 -4.21 -15.99
CA LEU A 427 -0.15 -5.10 -17.15
C LEU A 427 1.21 -5.72 -17.50
N GLU A 428 2.29 -5.19 -16.93
CA GLU A 428 3.67 -5.68 -17.09
C GLU A 428 4.17 -6.40 -15.84
N GLU A 429 3.27 -6.79 -14.93
CA GLU A 429 3.56 -7.48 -13.68
C GLU A 429 4.51 -6.69 -12.76
N ASN A 430 4.51 -5.36 -12.84
CA ASN A 430 5.27 -4.53 -11.91
C ASN A 430 4.43 -4.18 -10.69
N ILE A 431 5.09 -4.20 -9.53
CA ILE A 431 4.53 -3.64 -8.30
C ILE A 431 4.73 -2.13 -8.30
N ASN A 432 3.66 -1.38 -8.01
CA ASN A 432 3.62 0.08 -8.16
C ASN A 432 3.54 0.79 -6.79
N PHE A 433 4.55 1.59 -6.47
CA PHE A 433 4.57 2.42 -5.27
C PHE A 433 4.25 3.88 -5.64
N LYS A 434 3.06 4.34 -5.28
CA LYS A 434 2.58 5.69 -5.61
C LYS A 434 3.21 6.73 -4.71
N ARG A 435 3.46 7.92 -5.27
CA ARG A 435 3.83 9.13 -4.53
C ARG A 435 2.87 9.35 -3.35
N ASN A 436 3.42 9.48 -2.13
CA ASN A 436 2.68 9.76 -0.91
C ASN A 436 2.94 11.18 -0.35
N THR A 437 3.66 12.01 -1.10
CA THR A 437 3.93 13.41 -0.78
C THR A 437 3.15 14.37 -1.67
N SER A 438 2.77 15.52 -1.13
CA SER A 438 2.26 16.62 -1.95
C SER A 438 3.37 17.17 -2.85
N ARG A 439 3.04 17.38 -4.13
CA ARG A 439 3.91 18.12 -5.07
C ARG A 439 4.24 19.50 -4.50
N GLN A 440 5.51 19.86 -4.57
CA GLN A 440 5.99 21.15 -4.10
C GLN A 440 5.84 22.22 -5.19
N ALA A 441 5.72 23.48 -4.77
CA ALA A 441 5.59 24.64 -5.66
C ALA A 441 6.71 24.76 -6.71
N HIS A 442 7.88 24.17 -6.47
CA HIS A 442 8.99 24.21 -7.43
C HIS A 442 8.82 23.18 -8.54
N GLU A 443 8.16 22.04 -8.30
CA GLU A 443 7.93 21.02 -9.32
C GLU A 443 6.94 21.54 -10.38
N TYR A 444 5.83 22.13 -9.94
CA TYR A 444 4.88 22.81 -10.82
C TYR A 444 5.54 23.92 -11.66
N ALA A 445 6.39 24.74 -11.04
CA ALA A 445 7.11 25.79 -11.74
C ALA A 445 8.12 25.26 -12.75
N PHE A 446 8.70 24.07 -12.49
CA PHE A 446 9.66 23.41 -13.36
C PHE A 446 8.96 22.92 -14.62
N GLU A 447 7.88 22.16 -14.47
CA GLU A 447 7.06 21.64 -15.57
C GLU A 447 6.47 22.78 -16.42
N ALA A 448 6.00 23.87 -15.78
CA ALA A 448 5.52 25.05 -16.50
C ALA A 448 6.62 25.72 -17.34
N LEU A 449 7.85 25.82 -16.83
CA LEU A 449 8.98 26.35 -17.60
C LEU A 449 9.40 25.40 -18.73
N GLU A 450 9.35 24.10 -18.49
CA GLU A 450 9.63 23.08 -19.48
C GLU A 450 8.62 23.15 -20.63
N TYR A 451 7.32 23.25 -20.31
CA TYR A 451 6.24 23.46 -21.27
C TYR A 451 6.42 24.75 -22.09
N LEU A 452 6.82 25.85 -21.43
CA LEU A 452 7.09 27.13 -22.12
C LEU A 452 8.32 27.06 -23.05
N GLY A 453 9.25 26.14 -22.81
CA GLY A 453 10.46 25.92 -23.63
C GLY A 453 11.43 27.10 -23.70
N LYS A 454 11.22 28.16 -22.93
CA LYS A 454 12.01 29.41 -22.98
C LYS A 454 12.10 30.11 -21.63
N PRO A 455 13.12 30.95 -21.41
CA PRO A 455 13.22 31.74 -20.19
C PRO A 455 12.08 32.74 -20.10
N SER A 456 11.33 32.67 -19.01
CA SER A 456 10.04 33.33 -18.89
C SER A 456 9.95 34.16 -17.60
N LYS A 457 9.10 35.18 -17.59
CA LYS A 457 8.86 35.98 -16.38
C LYS A 457 8.08 35.16 -15.36
N VAL A 458 8.30 35.41 -14.07
CA VAL A 458 7.54 34.72 -12.99
C VAL A 458 6.03 34.78 -13.20
N LYS A 459 5.47 35.91 -13.65
CA LYS A 459 4.04 36.04 -13.95
C LYS A 459 3.57 35.08 -15.06
N GLU A 460 4.39 34.90 -16.11
CA GLU A 460 4.09 33.98 -17.23
C GLU A 460 4.15 32.53 -16.74
N ILE A 461 5.18 32.18 -15.97
CA ILE A 461 5.33 30.85 -15.36
C ILE A 461 4.14 30.55 -14.44
N PHE A 462 3.75 31.48 -13.58
CA PHE A 462 2.61 31.33 -12.68
C PHE A 462 1.30 31.11 -13.45
N GLN A 463 1.07 31.87 -14.52
CA GLN A 463 -0.12 31.69 -15.35
C GLN A 463 -0.14 30.30 -16.01
N THR A 464 0.99 29.84 -16.54
CA THR A 464 1.12 28.48 -17.10
C THR A 464 0.94 27.39 -16.05
N VAL A 465 1.38 27.61 -14.80
CA VAL A 465 1.08 26.68 -13.69
C VAL A 465 -0.43 26.56 -13.47
N LEU A 466 -1.18 27.66 -13.45
CA LEU A 466 -2.63 27.62 -13.29
C LEU A 466 -3.34 26.97 -14.49
N GLU A 467 -2.80 27.12 -15.70
CA GLU A 467 -3.32 26.50 -16.92
C GLU A 467 -3.10 24.98 -16.92
N LEU A 468 -1.89 24.52 -16.57
CA LEU A 468 -1.56 23.08 -16.51
C LEU A 468 -2.17 22.39 -15.29
N TYR A 469 -2.35 23.11 -14.19
CA TYR A 469 -2.83 22.58 -12.91
C TYR A 469 -3.95 23.45 -12.31
N PRO A 470 -5.18 23.42 -12.87
CA PRO A 470 -6.27 24.29 -12.43
C PRO A 470 -6.69 24.13 -10.96
N ASN A 471 -6.45 22.94 -10.38
CA ASN A 471 -6.78 22.61 -8.99
C ASN A 471 -5.66 22.97 -7.99
N TYR A 472 -4.52 23.49 -8.46
CA TYR A 472 -3.40 23.86 -7.60
C TYR A 472 -3.54 25.30 -7.10
N ASP A 473 -4.01 25.46 -5.87
CA ASP A 473 -4.14 26.77 -5.22
C ASP A 473 -2.76 27.34 -4.84
N THR A 474 -2.35 28.41 -5.52
CA THR A 474 -1.03 29.02 -5.34
C THR A 474 -1.03 30.51 -5.73
N GLU A 475 0.10 31.18 -5.47
CA GLU A 475 0.28 32.60 -5.78
C GLU A 475 1.62 32.83 -6.49
N GLU A 476 1.70 33.91 -7.29
CA GLU A 476 2.93 34.30 -7.99
C GLU A 476 4.15 34.40 -7.04
N THR A 477 3.94 34.87 -5.81
CA THR A 477 5.01 34.99 -4.80
C THR A 477 5.52 33.63 -4.34
N LYS A 478 4.63 32.64 -4.12
CA LYS A 478 5.02 31.28 -3.71
C LYS A 478 5.83 30.60 -4.83
N ILE A 479 5.38 30.72 -6.08
CA ILE A 479 6.11 30.24 -7.26
C ILE A 479 7.49 30.92 -7.37
N ARG A 480 7.56 32.25 -7.19
CA ARG A 480 8.86 32.96 -7.21
C ARG A 480 9.86 32.40 -6.21
N VAL A 481 9.42 32.16 -4.98
CA VAL A 481 10.30 31.73 -3.87
C VAL A 481 10.71 30.27 -4.04
N SER A 482 9.91 29.44 -4.72
CA SER A 482 10.18 28.03 -4.96
C SER A 482 11.29 27.79 -6.01
N MET A 483 11.44 28.70 -6.97
CA MET A 483 12.42 28.63 -8.08
C MET A 483 13.87 28.92 -7.65
N LYS A 484 14.45 27.99 -6.89
CA LYS A 484 15.83 28.07 -6.39
C LYS A 484 16.80 27.28 -7.27
N ARG A 485 18.09 27.64 -7.25
CA ARG A 485 19.15 26.90 -7.97
C ARG A 485 19.22 25.41 -7.62
N LYS A 486 19.05 25.07 -6.34
CA LYS A 486 19.02 23.68 -5.88
C LYS A 486 17.88 22.84 -6.47
N ASN A 487 16.83 23.49 -6.96
CA ASN A 487 15.67 22.88 -7.59
C ASN A 487 15.77 22.97 -9.13
N GLY A 488 16.96 23.22 -9.69
CA GLY A 488 17.18 23.25 -11.13
C GLY A 488 16.83 24.57 -11.84
N PHE A 489 16.63 25.68 -11.13
CA PHE A 489 16.31 26.99 -11.75
C PHE A 489 17.51 27.93 -11.81
N VAL A 490 17.59 28.76 -12.86
CA VAL A 490 18.58 29.84 -12.98
C VAL A 490 17.92 31.18 -13.29
N PRO A 491 18.24 32.27 -12.54
CA PRO A 491 17.71 33.59 -12.83
C PRO A 491 18.43 34.20 -14.05
N ILE A 492 17.69 34.90 -14.90
CA ILE A 492 18.23 35.66 -16.05
C ILE A 492 18.32 37.14 -15.67
N GLY A 493 19.46 37.55 -15.14
CA GLY A 493 19.68 38.90 -14.65
C GLY A 493 18.82 39.25 -13.43
N ARG A 494 18.31 40.49 -13.35
CA ARG A 494 17.55 41.03 -12.20
C ARG A 494 16.09 41.36 -12.51
N LYS A 495 15.51 40.73 -13.54
CA LYS A 495 14.17 41.07 -14.07
C LYS A 495 13.09 40.04 -13.72
N SER A 496 13.32 39.19 -12.72
CA SER A 496 12.40 38.10 -12.38
C SER A 496 12.07 37.23 -13.58
N VAL A 497 13.09 36.91 -14.37
CA VAL A 497 13.03 35.97 -15.48
C VAL A 497 13.82 34.75 -15.03
N PHE A 498 13.26 33.57 -15.19
CA PHE A 498 13.88 32.30 -14.82
C PHE A 498 13.96 31.40 -16.05
N GLY A 499 14.97 30.55 -16.07
CA GLY A 499 15.06 29.41 -16.96
C GLY A 499 15.52 28.19 -16.19
N LEU A 500 15.59 27.05 -16.87
CA LEU A 500 16.06 25.80 -16.27
C LEU A 500 17.58 25.70 -16.36
N LYS A 501 18.21 25.12 -15.34
CA LYS A 501 19.67 24.91 -15.29
C LYS A 501 20.14 23.95 -16.39
N LYS A 502 19.34 22.92 -16.69
CA LYS A 502 19.63 21.94 -17.76
C LYS A 502 19.75 22.58 -19.15
N TRP A 503 19.09 23.72 -19.37
CA TRP A 503 19.22 24.47 -20.63
C TRP A 503 20.62 25.02 -20.89
N GLU A 504 21.49 25.12 -19.88
CA GLU A 504 22.89 25.53 -20.12
C GLU A 504 23.70 24.47 -20.87
N SER A 505 23.26 23.20 -20.83
CA SER A 505 23.82 22.09 -21.63
C SER A 505 22.97 21.73 -22.84
N GLU A 506 21.67 22.00 -22.81
CA GLU A 506 20.73 21.61 -23.89
C GLU A 506 20.55 22.68 -24.97
N LEU A 507 20.67 23.97 -24.63
CA LEU A 507 20.39 25.08 -25.54
C LEU A 507 21.66 25.86 -25.89
N ASP A 508 21.88 26.04 -27.19
CA ASP A 508 22.92 26.94 -27.68
C ASP A 508 22.68 28.38 -27.22
N ASN A 509 23.75 29.05 -26.81
CA ASN A 509 23.72 30.45 -26.37
C ASN A 509 22.78 30.73 -25.17
N PHE A 510 22.45 29.71 -24.37
CA PHE A 510 21.79 29.91 -23.09
C PHE A 510 22.79 29.91 -21.94
N LYS A 511 22.66 30.90 -21.05
CA LYS A 511 23.42 30.94 -19.81
C LYS A 511 22.68 31.68 -18.71
N GLY A 512 22.53 31.02 -17.56
CA GLY A 512 21.93 31.57 -16.36
C GLY A 512 22.79 32.65 -15.71
N GLY A 513 22.23 33.32 -14.70
CA GLY A 513 22.94 34.27 -13.85
C GLY A 513 23.02 35.70 -14.39
N THR A 514 23.86 36.48 -13.73
CA THR A 514 24.10 37.89 -14.04
C THR A 514 25.24 38.05 -15.04
N ILE A 515 25.37 39.25 -15.64
CA ILE A 515 26.52 39.58 -16.50
C ILE A 515 27.83 39.35 -15.76
N ARG A 516 27.90 39.66 -14.46
CA ARG A 516 29.08 39.43 -13.62
C ARG A 516 29.45 37.95 -13.59
N ASP A 517 28.49 37.07 -13.33
CA ASP A 517 28.71 35.62 -13.27
C ASP A 517 29.25 35.10 -14.61
N ILE A 518 28.64 35.52 -15.72
CA ILE A 518 29.07 35.14 -17.08
C ILE A 518 30.51 35.60 -17.35
N VAL A 519 30.84 36.85 -17.00
CA VAL A 519 32.20 37.39 -17.18
C VAL A 519 33.20 36.67 -16.27
N LYS A 520 32.83 36.35 -15.03
CA LYS A 520 33.69 35.61 -14.10
C LYS A 520 34.06 34.26 -14.71
N GLU A 521 33.07 33.49 -15.15
CA GLU A 521 33.29 32.17 -15.75
C GLU A 521 34.14 32.23 -17.02
N TYR A 522 33.90 33.23 -17.87
CA TYR A 522 34.73 33.48 -19.04
C TYR A 522 36.19 33.76 -18.67
N LEU A 523 36.44 34.69 -17.74
CA LEU A 523 37.79 35.03 -17.29
C LEU A 523 38.48 33.88 -16.52
N MET A 524 37.71 32.97 -15.91
CA MET A 524 38.26 31.77 -15.27
C MET A 524 38.95 30.83 -16.27
N GLN A 525 38.61 30.88 -17.56
CA GLN A 525 39.21 30.03 -18.59
C GLN A 525 40.60 30.51 -19.07
N PHE A 526 41.00 31.74 -18.75
CA PHE A 526 42.24 32.33 -19.28
C PHE A 526 43.26 32.66 -18.19
N ALA A 527 44.54 32.34 -18.43
CA ALA A 527 45.62 32.70 -17.50
C ALA A 527 45.96 34.20 -17.52
N VAL A 528 45.60 34.92 -18.60
CA VAL A 528 45.86 36.35 -18.79
C VAL A 528 44.57 37.18 -18.72
N PRO A 529 44.63 38.47 -18.35
CA PRO A 529 43.48 39.36 -18.41
C PRO A 529 42.95 39.48 -19.84
N LYS A 530 41.64 39.69 -20.01
CA LYS A 530 41.01 39.84 -21.34
C LYS A 530 40.57 41.26 -21.59
N HIS A 531 40.65 41.69 -22.85
CA HIS A 531 40.20 43.01 -23.24
C HIS A 531 38.67 43.09 -23.12
N ILE A 532 38.14 44.27 -22.79
CA ILE A 532 36.70 44.49 -22.63
C ILE A 532 35.89 44.19 -23.91
N SER A 533 36.51 44.27 -25.10
CA SER A 533 35.87 43.85 -26.37
C SER A 533 35.58 42.36 -26.37
N ASP A 534 36.56 41.53 -26.02
CA ASP A 534 36.45 40.06 -26.04
C ASP A 534 35.42 39.59 -25.02
N ILE A 535 35.44 40.23 -23.84
CA ILE A 535 34.45 40.03 -22.80
C ILE A 535 33.05 40.41 -23.31
N THR A 536 32.94 41.53 -24.03
CA THR A 536 31.67 41.99 -24.59
C THR A 536 31.13 41.02 -25.63
N GLU A 537 31.97 40.56 -26.56
CA GLU A 537 31.60 39.58 -27.57
C GLU A 537 31.06 38.30 -26.92
N HIS A 538 31.76 37.78 -25.90
CA HIS A 538 31.30 36.60 -25.16
C HIS A 538 29.96 36.84 -24.43
N VAL A 539 29.80 37.98 -23.75
CA VAL A 539 28.56 38.30 -23.02
C VAL A 539 27.38 38.48 -23.98
N LEU A 540 27.59 39.07 -25.17
CA LEU A 540 26.54 39.33 -26.13
C LEU A 540 25.91 38.04 -26.70
N LYS A 541 26.63 36.92 -26.71
CA LYS A 541 26.08 35.59 -27.04
C LYS A 541 24.85 35.26 -26.17
N TYR A 542 24.95 35.55 -24.87
CA TYR A 542 23.90 35.23 -23.89
C TYR A 542 23.00 36.43 -23.53
N ARG A 543 23.47 37.67 -23.76
CA ARG A 543 22.79 38.93 -23.38
C ARG A 543 22.85 39.94 -24.53
N PRO A 544 22.17 39.67 -25.66
CA PRO A 544 22.35 40.44 -26.91
C PRO A 544 21.91 41.92 -26.80
N LYS A 545 21.07 42.26 -25.82
CA LYS A 545 20.60 43.64 -25.58
C LYS A 545 21.55 44.49 -24.71
N SER A 546 22.71 43.96 -24.33
CA SER A 546 23.71 44.70 -23.55
C SER A 546 24.66 45.48 -24.47
N ASN A 547 25.68 46.15 -23.91
CA ASN A 547 26.76 46.77 -24.68
C ASN A 547 28.04 46.89 -23.85
N GLN A 548 29.15 47.20 -24.53
CA GLN A 548 30.47 47.30 -23.90
C GLN A 548 30.51 48.26 -22.70
N TYR A 549 29.88 49.43 -22.86
CA TYR A 549 29.83 50.44 -21.80
C TYR A 549 29.05 49.94 -20.59
N SER A 550 27.86 49.37 -20.79
CA SER A 550 27.02 48.89 -19.70
C SER A 550 27.66 47.72 -18.96
N ILE A 551 28.32 46.80 -19.68
CA ILE A 551 29.07 45.69 -19.10
C ILE A 551 30.22 46.21 -18.25
N LEU A 552 31.05 47.09 -18.79
CA LEU A 552 32.19 47.67 -18.08
C LEU A 552 31.74 48.41 -16.81
N GLN A 553 30.72 49.26 -16.90
CA GLN A 553 30.18 49.96 -15.73
C GLN A 553 29.59 48.98 -14.71
N ASN A 554 28.91 47.92 -15.16
CA ASN A 554 28.36 46.90 -14.26
C ASN A 554 29.44 46.15 -13.47
N LEU A 555 30.57 45.84 -14.12
CA LEU A 555 31.74 45.23 -13.48
C LEU A 555 32.44 46.18 -12.52
N LYS A 556 32.57 47.47 -12.88
CA LYS A 556 33.18 48.50 -12.00
C LYS A 556 32.36 48.77 -10.75
N LEU A 557 31.04 48.57 -10.83
CA LEU A 557 30.12 48.68 -9.69
C LEU A 557 30.09 47.39 -8.84
N ASP A 558 31.00 46.45 -9.07
CA ASP A 558 31.11 45.26 -8.23
C ASP A 558 31.79 45.59 -6.91
N GLU A 559 31.08 45.33 -5.81
CA GLU A 559 31.54 45.64 -4.45
C GLU A 559 32.32 44.47 -3.83
N SER A 560 32.27 43.29 -4.45
CA SER A 560 33.00 42.11 -3.95
C SER A 560 34.51 42.19 -4.18
N GLY A 561 34.95 43.16 -4.99
CA GLY A 561 36.36 43.31 -5.37
C GLY A 561 36.87 42.18 -6.26
N LEU A 562 35.98 41.39 -6.88
CA LEU A 562 36.38 40.22 -7.66
C LEU A 562 37.15 40.59 -8.95
N TYR A 563 36.84 41.73 -9.56
CA TYR A 563 37.40 42.13 -10.85
C TYR A 563 38.57 43.10 -10.68
N ILE A 564 39.70 42.80 -11.32
CA ILE A 564 40.87 43.69 -11.42
C ILE A 564 40.83 44.38 -12.78
N PHE A 565 41.04 45.70 -12.79
CA PHE A 565 41.12 46.50 -14.02
C PHE A 565 42.57 46.91 -14.30
N PHE A 566 43.01 46.69 -15.53
CA PHE A 566 44.36 46.99 -16.01
C PHE A 566 44.33 48.11 -17.06
N LYS A 567 45.48 48.76 -17.26
CA LYS A 567 45.67 49.72 -18.36
C LYS A 567 45.35 49.06 -19.71
N GLY A 568 44.86 49.86 -20.66
CA GLY A 568 44.42 49.36 -21.96
C GLY A 568 43.14 48.53 -21.90
N SER A 569 42.23 48.80 -20.96
CA SER A 569 40.89 48.18 -20.89
C SER A 569 40.86 46.65 -20.75
N HIS A 570 41.89 46.07 -20.13
CA HIS A 570 41.94 44.65 -19.79
C HIS A 570 41.36 44.40 -18.40
N ILE A 571 40.67 43.27 -18.22
CA ILE A 571 40.01 42.88 -16.97
C ILE A 571 40.45 41.46 -16.60
N GLY A 572 40.80 41.27 -15.32
CA GLY A 572 41.12 39.97 -14.73
C GLY A 572 40.34 39.73 -13.44
N LEU A 573 40.66 38.63 -12.76
CA LEU A 573 40.07 38.21 -11.49
C LEU A 573 41.10 38.31 -10.36
N THR A 574 40.67 38.76 -9.18
CA THR A 574 41.54 38.83 -7.99
C THR A 574 42.10 37.50 -7.53
N THR A 575 41.41 36.40 -7.84
CA THR A 575 41.84 35.05 -7.53
C THR A 575 43.00 34.55 -8.39
N LYS A 576 43.44 35.31 -9.39
CA LYS A 576 44.51 34.92 -10.32
C LYS A 576 45.72 35.85 -10.20
N LYS A 577 46.91 35.27 -10.42
CA LYS A 577 48.17 36.01 -10.54
C LYS A 577 48.45 36.32 -12.00
N TYR A 578 48.89 37.54 -12.28
CA TYR A 578 49.14 38.04 -13.63
C TYR A 578 50.57 38.60 -13.73
N ALA A 579 51.15 38.55 -14.94
CA ALA A 579 52.47 39.08 -15.22
C ALA A 579 52.59 40.58 -14.91
N SER A 580 53.79 41.02 -14.53
CA SER A 580 54.10 42.41 -14.12
C SER A 580 53.79 43.46 -15.19
N ASP A 581 53.75 43.06 -16.45
CA ASP A 581 53.49 43.95 -17.59
C ASP A 581 52.05 44.51 -17.56
N PHE A 582 51.13 43.82 -16.89
CA PHE A 582 49.77 44.29 -16.69
C PHE A 582 49.69 45.28 -15.53
N LYS A 583 49.82 46.57 -15.85
CA LYS A 583 49.71 47.67 -14.88
C LYS A 583 48.27 47.83 -14.37
N LYS A 584 48.04 47.49 -13.10
CA LYS A 584 46.75 47.68 -12.41
C LYS A 584 46.37 49.16 -12.35
N ILE A 585 45.07 49.44 -12.47
CA ILE A 585 44.52 50.78 -12.25
C ILE A 585 44.23 50.90 -10.74
N SER A 586 44.97 51.78 -10.05
CA SER A 586 44.91 51.96 -8.58
C SER A 586 43.59 52.54 -8.08
N GLU A 587 42.91 53.34 -8.90
CA GLU A 587 41.57 53.85 -8.62
C GLU A 587 40.68 53.65 -9.84
N VAL A 588 39.75 52.70 -9.73
CA VAL A 588 38.59 52.68 -10.61
C VAL A 588 37.78 53.93 -10.26
N LYS A 589 37.99 55.03 -10.99
CA LYS A 589 37.19 56.25 -10.84
C LYS A 589 35.71 55.86 -10.90
N LYS A 590 35.07 55.77 -9.73
CA LYS A 590 33.61 55.77 -9.61
C LYS A 590 33.19 57.07 -10.28
N THR A 591 32.38 56.97 -11.33
CA THR A 591 31.94 58.13 -12.12
C THR A 591 31.62 59.31 -11.21
N ASP A 592 32.12 60.52 -11.52
CA ASP A 592 31.82 61.80 -10.84
C ASP A 592 30.30 62.07 -10.86
N ARG A 593 29.57 61.32 -10.07
CA ARG A 593 28.12 61.38 -10.02
C ARG A 593 27.80 62.49 -9.05
N LYS A 594 27.67 63.70 -9.59
CA LYS A 594 27.33 64.87 -8.80
C LYS A 594 26.18 64.57 -7.83
N THR A 595 26.37 64.90 -6.56
CA THR A 595 25.38 64.68 -5.50
C THR A 595 24.10 65.45 -5.79
N TRP A 596 23.02 65.17 -5.05
CA TRP A 596 21.78 65.92 -5.24
C TRP A 596 22.01 67.40 -4.93
N GLU A 597 22.79 67.67 -3.89
CA GLU A 597 23.17 68.97 -3.37
C GLU A 597 24.00 69.75 -4.39
N GLU A 598 25.02 69.13 -4.99
CA GLU A 598 25.82 69.74 -6.06
C GLU A 598 24.97 70.08 -7.29
N ARG A 599 24.03 69.21 -7.65
CA ARG A 599 23.12 69.48 -8.78
C ARG A 599 22.09 70.56 -8.47
N PHE A 600 21.65 70.62 -7.21
CA PHE A 600 20.76 71.67 -6.73
C PHE A 600 21.47 73.03 -6.73
N VAL A 601 22.75 73.11 -6.32
CA VAL A 601 23.56 74.32 -6.42
C VAL A 601 23.70 74.78 -7.88
N ILE A 602 23.92 73.86 -8.81
CA ILE A 602 23.95 74.19 -10.25
C ILE A 602 22.61 74.77 -10.71
N LEU A 603 21.49 74.21 -10.25
CA LEU A 603 20.16 74.73 -10.56
C LEU A 603 19.94 76.12 -9.95
N GLN A 604 20.34 76.32 -8.69
CA GLN A 604 20.22 77.59 -7.99
C GLN A 604 21.03 78.69 -8.67
N ASN A 605 22.26 78.37 -9.07
CA ASN A 605 23.11 79.29 -9.84
C ASN A 605 22.49 79.62 -11.19
N PHE A 606 22.00 78.60 -11.91
CA PHE A 606 21.31 78.80 -13.20
C PHE A 606 20.12 79.75 -13.05
N VAL A 607 19.24 79.50 -12.07
CA VAL A 607 18.07 80.32 -11.79
C VAL A 607 18.47 81.75 -11.39
N SER A 608 19.53 81.89 -10.61
CA SER A 608 20.02 83.20 -10.15
C SER A 608 20.56 84.05 -11.30
N THR A 609 21.27 83.43 -12.25
CA THR A 609 21.84 84.09 -13.43
C THR A 609 20.78 84.37 -14.49
N GLU A 610 20.01 83.35 -14.87
CA GLU A 610 19.11 83.41 -16.02
C GLU A 610 17.71 83.95 -15.68
N LYS A 611 17.40 84.12 -14.37
CA LYS A 611 16.10 84.55 -13.84
C LYS A 611 14.90 83.73 -14.34
N ARG A 612 15.15 82.49 -14.78
CA ARG A 612 14.17 81.55 -15.32
C ARG A 612 14.56 80.10 -15.00
N LEU A 613 13.63 79.16 -15.24
CA LEU A 613 13.91 77.73 -15.19
C LEU A 613 14.57 77.24 -16.50
N PRO A 614 15.37 76.15 -16.45
CA PRO A 614 16.03 75.59 -17.63
C PRO A 614 15.00 75.06 -18.64
N PHE A 615 15.32 75.11 -19.94
CA PHE A 615 14.47 74.63 -21.03
C PHE A 615 14.89 73.26 -21.58
N SER A 616 13.96 72.61 -22.28
CA SER A 616 14.12 71.25 -22.80
C SER A 616 14.72 71.18 -24.21
N ASN A 617 14.69 72.28 -24.97
CA ASN A 617 15.11 72.37 -26.36
C ASN A 617 15.46 73.82 -26.72
N GLY A 618 16.24 74.04 -27.79
CA GLY A 618 16.67 75.36 -28.25
C GLY A 618 17.72 76.02 -27.35
N VAL A 619 18.39 75.22 -26.50
CA VAL A 619 19.37 75.67 -25.48
C VAL A 619 20.56 74.71 -25.41
N PRO A 620 21.71 75.13 -24.86
CA PRO A 620 22.90 74.28 -24.74
C PRO A 620 22.65 72.96 -23.99
N GLU A 621 23.39 71.91 -24.33
CA GLU A 621 23.20 70.56 -23.77
C GLU A 621 23.29 70.51 -22.23
N LYS A 622 24.09 71.40 -21.63
CA LYS A 622 24.21 71.55 -20.17
C LYS A 622 22.87 71.96 -19.53
N GLU A 623 22.12 72.85 -20.18
CA GLU A 623 20.80 73.29 -19.73
C GLU A 623 19.76 72.17 -19.89
N ILE A 624 19.79 71.45 -21.01
CA ILE A 624 18.89 70.30 -21.25
C ILE A 624 19.08 69.22 -20.16
N LYS A 625 20.34 68.94 -19.77
CA LYS A 625 20.66 68.02 -18.67
C LYS A 625 20.09 68.50 -17.34
N LEU A 626 20.13 69.81 -17.08
CA LEU A 626 19.58 70.43 -15.87
C LEU A 626 18.04 70.40 -15.85
N TYR A 627 17.39 70.67 -16.99
CA TYR A 627 15.95 70.51 -17.19
C TYR A 627 15.48 69.08 -16.91
N ARG A 628 16.15 68.08 -17.47
CA ARG A 628 15.82 66.66 -17.23
C ARG A 628 15.95 66.31 -15.75
N TRP A 629 17.01 66.77 -15.10
CA TRP A 629 17.22 66.53 -13.67
C TRP A 629 16.12 67.17 -12.80
N LEU A 630 15.76 68.42 -13.06
CA LEU A 630 14.69 69.14 -12.36
C LEU A 630 13.34 68.40 -12.49
N ASN A 631 12.97 67.97 -13.69
CA ASN A 631 11.70 67.25 -13.91
C ASN A 631 11.66 65.89 -13.22
N ILE A 632 12.79 65.19 -13.13
CA ILE A 632 12.88 63.96 -12.33
C ILE A 632 12.61 64.26 -10.85
N GLN A 633 13.12 65.38 -10.31
CA GLN A 633 12.86 65.74 -8.91
C GLN A 633 11.39 66.09 -8.69
N LYS A 634 10.77 66.90 -9.58
CA LYS A 634 9.33 67.20 -9.53
C LYS A 634 8.47 65.93 -9.60
N SER A 635 8.84 64.97 -10.47
CA SER A 635 8.14 63.68 -10.55
C SER A 635 8.28 62.83 -9.27
N LYS A 636 9.45 62.84 -8.63
CA LYS A 636 9.67 62.15 -7.35
C LYS A 636 8.86 62.78 -6.22
N GLN A 637 8.81 64.12 -6.16
CA GLN A 637 7.96 64.85 -5.22
C GLN A 637 6.50 64.47 -5.38
N ASN A 638 5.96 64.49 -6.61
CA ASN A 638 4.55 64.10 -6.88
C ASN A 638 4.23 62.66 -6.49
N LYS A 639 5.24 61.78 -6.41
CA LYS A 639 5.09 60.37 -6.02
C LYS A 639 5.42 60.12 -4.54
N GLY A 640 5.70 61.17 -3.75
CA GLY A 640 6.11 61.06 -2.34
C GLY A 640 7.48 60.40 -2.13
N LYS A 641 8.36 60.39 -3.14
CA LYS A 641 9.67 59.70 -3.13
C LYS A 641 10.87 60.62 -3.00
N LEU A 642 10.65 61.92 -2.74
CA LEU A 642 11.71 62.90 -2.49
C LEU A 642 11.68 63.26 -1.00
N PRO A 643 12.83 63.17 -0.27
CA PRO A 643 12.89 63.55 1.15
C PRO A 643 12.40 64.97 1.40
N GLU A 644 11.74 65.17 2.53
CA GLU A 644 11.03 66.41 2.88
C GLU A 644 11.94 67.64 2.84
N ASN A 645 13.15 67.54 3.41
CA ASN A 645 14.16 68.60 3.36
C ASN A 645 14.59 69.00 1.92
N LYS A 646 14.48 68.09 0.95
CA LYS A 646 14.79 68.36 -0.47
C LYS A 646 13.59 68.93 -1.19
N VAL A 647 12.38 68.55 -0.78
CA VAL A 647 11.12 69.14 -1.25
C VAL A 647 11.05 70.62 -0.85
N GLU A 648 11.34 70.94 0.41
CA GLU A 648 11.37 72.32 0.91
C GLU A 648 12.38 73.19 0.13
N LYS A 649 13.62 72.69 -0.03
CA LYS A 649 14.66 73.37 -0.83
C LYS A 649 14.21 73.59 -2.27
N LEU A 650 13.59 72.60 -2.90
CA LEU A 650 13.14 72.71 -4.28
C LEU A 650 11.97 73.70 -4.41
N ASN A 651 10.98 73.63 -3.52
CA ASN A 651 9.82 74.53 -3.52
C ASN A 651 10.24 75.98 -3.26
N SER A 652 11.10 76.23 -2.27
CA SER A 652 11.59 77.58 -1.96
C SER A 652 12.37 78.24 -3.11
N LEU A 653 13.02 77.45 -3.97
CA LEU A 653 13.66 77.95 -5.19
C LEU A 653 12.63 78.20 -6.30
N LEU A 654 11.63 77.32 -6.44
CA LEU A 654 10.61 77.42 -7.47
C LEU A 654 9.61 78.56 -7.22
N GLU A 655 9.32 78.91 -5.96
CA GLU A 655 8.47 80.06 -5.60
C GLU A 655 9.09 81.40 -5.99
N LYS A 656 10.44 81.47 -6.04
CA LYS A 656 11.19 82.69 -6.37
C LYS A 656 11.25 82.99 -7.87
N VAL A 657 10.67 82.14 -8.71
CA VAL A 657 10.70 82.28 -10.17
C VAL A 657 9.27 82.19 -10.70
N PRO A 658 8.82 83.12 -11.57
CA PRO A 658 7.49 83.03 -12.14
C PRO A 658 7.27 81.67 -12.81
N SER A 659 6.08 81.08 -12.58
CA SER A 659 5.61 79.77 -13.04
C SER A 659 5.40 79.69 -14.56
N ILE A 660 6.36 80.18 -15.35
CA ILE A 660 6.40 79.95 -16.79
C ILE A 660 7.28 78.72 -17.00
N ASN A 661 6.74 77.54 -16.68
CA ASN A 661 7.26 76.30 -17.25
C ASN A 661 7.10 76.42 -18.77
N GLY A 662 8.23 76.64 -19.45
CA GLY A 662 8.31 76.80 -20.89
C GLY A 662 7.52 75.74 -21.65
N ARG A 663 6.38 76.14 -22.19
CA ARG A 663 5.85 75.64 -23.45
C ARG A 663 5.45 76.83 -24.31
N ARG A 664 6.41 77.69 -24.67
CA ARG A 664 6.23 78.46 -25.89
C ARG A 664 6.65 77.55 -27.06
N ARG A 665 5.68 76.84 -27.63
CA ARG A 665 5.85 76.23 -28.96
C ARG A 665 5.97 77.41 -29.93
N LEU A 666 7.17 77.67 -30.43
CA LEU A 666 7.44 78.57 -31.55
C LEU A 666 6.85 78.03 -32.89
N ASN A 667 5.75 77.27 -32.85
CA ASN A 667 5.13 76.68 -34.05
C ASN A 667 3.90 77.45 -34.53
N SER A 668 3.41 78.47 -33.80
CA SER A 668 2.10 79.04 -34.15
C SER A 668 2.10 79.73 -35.52
N ASN A 669 3.16 80.45 -35.88
CA ASN A 669 3.21 81.13 -37.18
C ASN A 669 3.23 80.17 -38.38
N GLU A 670 4.14 79.19 -38.38
CA GLU A 670 4.22 78.17 -39.44
C GLU A 670 2.93 77.34 -39.53
N LYS A 671 2.34 76.99 -38.38
CA LYS A 671 1.05 76.28 -38.32
C LYS A 671 -0.12 77.10 -38.86
N TYR A 672 -0.14 78.43 -38.63
CA TYR A 672 -1.13 79.31 -39.25
C TYR A 672 -0.93 79.39 -40.77
N GLN A 673 0.30 79.40 -41.28
CA GLN A 673 0.57 79.33 -42.72
C GLN A 673 0.13 77.98 -43.33
N GLU A 674 0.43 76.86 -42.67
CA GLU A 674 -0.08 75.54 -43.05
C GLU A 674 -1.61 75.53 -43.09
N LEU A 675 -2.27 76.13 -42.08
CA LEU A 675 -3.73 76.19 -41.99
C LEU A 675 -4.33 77.08 -43.08
N ILE A 676 -3.75 78.25 -43.34
CA ILE A 676 -4.17 79.16 -44.42
C ILE A 676 -4.02 78.45 -45.77
N SER A 677 -2.84 77.88 -46.05
CA SER A 677 -2.59 77.12 -47.28
C SER A 677 -3.56 75.96 -47.45
N PHE A 678 -3.84 75.22 -46.37
CA PHE A 678 -4.81 74.13 -46.39
C PHE A 678 -6.21 74.63 -46.74
N VAL A 679 -6.69 75.69 -46.07
CA VAL A 679 -8.03 76.25 -46.30
C VAL A 679 -8.16 76.82 -47.71
N THR A 680 -7.14 77.51 -48.21
CA THR A 680 -7.10 78.04 -49.58
C THR A 680 -7.14 76.91 -50.61
N ASN A 681 -6.36 75.84 -50.44
CA ASN A 681 -6.29 74.75 -51.42
C ASN A 681 -7.53 73.83 -51.36
N ASN A 682 -8.06 73.56 -50.17
CA ASN A 682 -9.12 72.57 -49.97
C ASN A 682 -10.52 73.18 -49.84
N HIS A 683 -10.62 74.51 -49.76
CA HIS A 683 -11.87 75.26 -49.62
C HIS A 683 -12.71 74.85 -48.39
N ARG A 684 -12.05 74.27 -47.37
CA ARG A 684 -12.68 73.81 -46.11
C ARG A 684 -11.66 73.78 -44.98
N LEU A 685 -12.18 73.64 -43.76
CA LEU A 685 -11.35 73.34 -42.59
C LEU A 685 -10.82 71.88 -42.60
N PRO A 686 -9.66 71.63 -41.98
CA PRO A 686 -9.16 70.27 -41.77
C PRO A 686 -10.11 69.47 -40.88
N SER A 687 -10.15 68.15 -41.05
CA SER A 687 -11.04 67.24 -40.32
C SER A 687 -10.25 66.25 -39.45
N ALA A 688 -10.79 65.93 -38.28
CA ALA A 688 -10.22 64.89 -37.41
C ALA A 688 -10.28 63.48 -38.02
N ASN A 689 -11.22 63.25 -38.94
CA ASN A 689 -11.54 61.93 -39.48
C ASN A 689 -10.86 61.64 -40.82
N LYS A 690 -9.99 62.54 -41.30
CA LYS A 690 -9.26 62.38 -42.56
C LYS A 690 -7.78 62.16 -42.29
N ASN A 691 -7.26 61.06 -42.83
CA ASN A 691 -5.90 60.61 -42.60
C ASN A 691 -4.89 61.67 -43.08
N GLY A 692 -4.03 62.16 -42.18
CA GLY A 692 -3.05 63.21 -42.44
C GLY A 692 -3.47 64.64 -42.09
N GLU A 693 -4.75 64.88 -41.74
CA GLU A 693 -5.26 66.21 -41.34
C GLU A 693 -5.34 66.41 -39.82
N GLU A 694 -5.12 65.36 -39.04
CA GLU A 694 -5.44 65.30 -37.61
C GLU A 694 -4.64 66.33 -36.81
N ASN A 695 -3.36 66.51 -37.17
CA ASN A 695 -2.48 67.48 -36.52
C ASN A 695 -2.92 68.92 -36.77
N LEU A 696 -3.39 69.23 -37.98
CA LEU A 696 -3.84 70.57 -38.35
C LEU A 696 -5.24 70.86 -37.79
N TYR A 697 -6.12 69.86 -37.76
CA TYR A 697 -7.40 69.92 -37.05
C TYR A 697 -7.21 70.19 -35.56
N GLN A 698 -6.34 69.42 -34.87
CA GLN A 698 -6.08 69.62 -33.45
C GLN A 698 -5.48 70.99 -33.15
N PHE A 699 -4.65 71.52 -34.06
CA PHE A 699 -4.13 72.88 -33.95
C PHE A 699 -5.26 73.90 -34.04
N PHE A 700 -6.06 73.89 -35.11
CA PHE A 700 -7.20 74.80 -35.28
C PHE A 700 -8.19 74.73 -34.11
N TYR A 701 -8.57 73.52 -33.68
CA TYR A 701 -9.51 73.33 -32.57
C TYR A 701 -9.01 73.94 -31.25
N LYS A 702 -7.70 73.85 -30.97
CA LYS A 702 -7.10 74.48 -29.80
C LYS A 702 -7.09 76.00 -29.92
N GLN A 703 -6.75 76.53 -31.09
CA GLN A 703 -6.77 77.98 -31.33
C GLN A 703 -8.19 78.55 -31.19
N ARG A 704 -9.21 77.85 -31.71
CA ARG A 704 -10.61 78.23 -31.53
C ARG A 704 -11.01 78.30 -30.05
N LYS A 705 -10.66 77.27 -29.25
CA LYS A 705 -10.95 77.28 -27.81
C LYS A 705 -10.28 78.43 -27.06
N LEU A 706 -9.09 78.85 -27.49
CA LEU A 706 -8.40 80.00 -26.91
C LEU A 706 -9.06 81.32 -27.36
N PHE A 707 -9.49 81.42 -28.62
CA PHE A 707 -10.28 82.55 -29.13
C PHE A 707 -11.58 82.72 -28.34
N ASP A 708 -12.35 81.64 -28.18
CA ASP A 708 -13.63 81.65 -27.46
C ASP A 708 -13.50 82.09 -25.99
N LYS A 709 -12.30 81.99 -25.42
CA LYS A 709 -11.98 82.38 -24.03
C LYS A 709 -11.27 83.73 -23.92
N ASN A 710 -11.03 84.43 -25.03
CA ASN A 710 -10.19 85.64 -25.09
C ASN A 710 -8.75 85.41 -24.55
N GLU A 711 -8.21 84.20 -24.75
CA GLU A 711 -6.87 83.80 -24.31
C GLU A 711 -5.82 83.79 -25.44
N LEU A 712 -6.20 84.18 -26.67
CA LEU A 712 -5.26 84.35 -27.78
C LEU A 712 -4.48 85.66 -27.64
N ASP A 713 -3.20 85.64 -28.03
CA ASP A 713 -2.44 86.89 -28.16
C ASP A 713 -2.88 87.67 -29.41
N SER A 714 -2.73 88.99 -29.38
CA SER A 714 -3.17 89.89 -30.47
C SER A 714 -2.67 89.51 -31.88
N ARG A 715 -1.49 88.90 -32.02
CA ARG A 715 -0.95 88.48 -33.33
C ARG A 715 -1.60 87.19 -33.80
N GLU A 716 -1.82 86.24 -32.89
CA GLU A 716 -2.51 84.98 -33.19
C GLU A 716 -4.01 85.20 -33.45
N GLU A 717 -4.62 86.11 -32.70
CA GLU A 717 -6.02 86.53 -32.90
C GLU A 717 -6.22 87.11 -34.31
N THR A 718 -5.33 88.00 -34.76
CA THR A 718 -5.37 88.57 -36.11
C THR A 718 -5.34 87.49 -37.20
N LYS A 719 -4.48 86.47 -37.05
CA LYS A 719 -4.37 85.34 -38.01
C LYS A 719 -5.54 84.38 -37.92
N PHE A 720 -6.06 84.15 -36.72
CA PHE A 720 -7.26 83.34 -36.54
C PHE A 720 -8.47 83.98 -37.24
N ILE A 721 -8.61 85.30 -37.11
CA ILE A 721 -9.62 86.10 -37.82
C ILE A 721 -9.38 86.05 -39.34
N GLU A 722 -8.12 86.11 -39.81
CA GLU A 722 -7.77 85.97 -41.22
C GLU A 722 -8.27 84.65 -41.82
N VAL A 723 -8.04 83.52 -41.13
CA VAL A 723 -8.57 82.20 -41.53
C VAL A 723 -10.11 82.20 -41.57
N ALA A 724 -10.76 82.86 -40.60
CA ALA A 724 -12.23 82.96 -40.57
C ALA A 724 -12.77 83.80 -41.74
N LYS A 725 -12.11 84.90 -42.10
CA LYS A 725 -12.43 85.74 -43.27
C LYS A 725 -12.24 84.97 -44.58
N LEU A 726 -11.16 84.21 -44.71
CA LEU A 726 -10.91 83.32 -45.85
C LEU A 726 -12.09 82.34 -46.07
N LEU A 727 -12.53 81.67 -45.01
CA LEU A 727 -13.69 80.76 -45.08
C LEU A 727 -14.99 81.47 -45.42
N GLN A 728 -15.18 82.69 -44.92
CA GLN A 728 -16.36 83.49 -45.24
C GLN A 728 -16.40 83.87 -46.72
N ASN A 729 -15.27 84.29 -47.30
CA ASN A 729 -15.16 84.61 -48.72
C ASN A 729 -15.43 83.40 -49.62
N ILE A 730 -14.85 82.24 -49.29
CA ILE A 730 -15.10 80.96 -50.00
C ILE A 730 -16.59 80.59 -49.97
N LYS A 731 -17.30 80.91 -48.88
CA LYS A 731 -18.74 80.64 -48.73
C LYS A 731 -19.63 81.60 -49.55
N TYR A 732 -19.14 82.80 -49.86
CA TYR A 732 -19.83 83.78 -50.71
C TYR A 732 -19.58 83.54 -52.21
N GLU A 733 -18.39 83.10 -52.61
CA GLU A 733 -18.10 82.72 -54.01
C GLU A 733 -18.91 81.49 -54.45
N ASN A 734 -19.06 80.48 -53.58
CA ASN A 734 -19.90 79.30 -53.84
C ASN A 734 -21.42 79.58 -53.86
N LYS A 735 -21.86 80.81 -53.54
CA LYS A 735 -23.27 81.24 -53.68
C LYS A 735 -23.53 82.10 -54.92
N ARG A 736 -22.48 82.50 -55.65
CA ARG A 736 -22.56 83.28 -56.90
C ARG A 736 -22.26 82.46 -58.16
N ASN A 737 -21.93 81.17 -58.00
CA ASN A 737 -21.77 80.18 -59.08
C ASN A 737 -22.90 79.14 -59.03
#